data_AF-B9UR13-F1
#
_entry.id   AF-B9UR13-F1
#
_cell.length_a   1.000
_cell.length_b   1.000
_cell.length_c   1.000
_cell.angle_alpha   90.00
_cell.angle_beta   90.00
_cell.angle_gamma   90.00
#
_symmetry.space_group_name_H-M   'P 1'
#
loop_
_entity.id
_entity.type
_entity.pdbx_description
1 polymer ?
#
loop_
_entity_poly.entity_id
_entity_poly.type
_entity_poly.pdbx_seq_one_letter_code
_entity_poly.pdbx_strand_id
1 'polypeptide(L)'
;MKKINKCLTMFSTLLLILTSLFSVAPAFADDATTDTVTLHKIVMPQAAFDNFTEGTKGKNDSDYVGKQINDLKSYFGSTDAKEIKGAFFVFKNETGTKFITENGKEVDTLEAKDAEGGAVLSGLTKDNGFVFNTAKLKGIYQIVELKEKSNYDNNGSILADSKAVPVKITLPLVNNQGVVKDAHIYPKNTETKPQVDKNFADKDLDYTDNRKDKGVVSATVGDKKEYIVGTKILKGSDYKKLVWTDSMTKGLTFNNNVKVTLDGEDFPVLNYKLVTDDQGFRLALNATGLAAVAAAAKDKDVEIKITYSATVNGSTTVEIPETNDVKLDYGNNPTEESEPQEGTPANQEIKVIKDWAVDGTITDANVAVKAIFTLQEKQTDGTWVNVASHEATKPSRFEHTFTGLDNAKTYRVVERVSGYTPEYVSFKNGVVTIKNNKNSNDPTPINPSEPKVVTYGRKFVKTNQANTERLAGATFLVKKEGKYLARKAGAATAEAKAAVKTAKLALDEAVKAYNDLTKEKQEGQEGKTALATVDQKQKAYNDAFVKANYSYEWVADKKADNVVKLISNAGGQFEITGLDKGTYGLEETQAPAGYATLSGDVNFEVTATSYSKGATTDIAYDKGSVKKDAQQVQNKKVTIPQTGGIGTIFFTIIGLSIMLGAVVIMKKRQSEEA
;
A
#
# COMPACT_ATOMS: atom_id res chain seq x y z
N MET A 1 37.45 20.03 29.54
CA MET A 1 37.20 18.94 30.52
C MET A 1 36.08 18.06 29.97
N LYS A 2 36.46 16.95 29.32
CA LYS A 2 36.21 15.56 29.76
C LYS A 2 34.72 15.20 29.93
N LYS A 3 34.14 14.59 28.89
CA LYS A 3 33.72 13.16 28.85
C LYS A 3 33.01 12.88 27.51
N ILE A 4 33.80 12.49 26.51
CA ILE A 4 33.27 11.81 25.31
C ILE A 4 33.08 10.35 25.71
N ASN A 5 31.82 9.92 25.84
CA ASN A 5 31.47 8.53 26.05
C ASN A 5 31.79 7.76 24.77
N LYS A 6 32.89 6.99 24.84
CA LYS A 6 33.18 5.90 23.94
C LYS A 6 32.06 4.86 24.05
N CYS A 7 31.15 4.80 23.08
CA CYS A 7 30.40 3.57 22.81
C CYS A 7 31.41 2.56 22.28
N LEU A 8 32.01 1.80 23.19
CA LEU A 8 32.83 0.65 22.87
C LEU A 8 31.90 -0.37 22.22
N THR A 9 32.08 -0.60 20.92
CA THR A 9 31.61 -1.78 20.21
C THR A 9 32.19 -3.00 20.92
N MET A 10 31.49 -3.53 21.93
CA MET A 10 31.80 -4.83 22.52
C MET A 10 31.43 -5.87 21.48
N PHE A 11 32.34 -6.08 20.53
CA PHE A 11 32.48 -7.37 19.88
C PHE A 11 32.56 -8.39 21.00
N SER A 12 31.65 -9.34 21.04
CA SER A 12 31.88 -10.64 21.68
C SER A 12 32.99 -11.35 20.90
N THR A 13 34.20 -10.80 20.89
CA THR A 13 35.42 -11.47 20.47
C THR A 13 35.68 -12.57 21.49
N LEU A 14 35.02 -13.71 21.33
CA LEU A 14 35.71 -14.96 21.58
C LEU A 14 36.75 -15.05 20.46
N LEU A 15 37.88 -14.40 20.74
CA LEU A 15 39.05 -14.39 19.90
C LEU A 15 39.52 -15.84 19.84
N LEU A 16 39.17 -16.55 18.76
CA LEU A 16 39.98 -17.68 18.33
C LEU A 16 41.30 -17.06 17.90
N ILE A 17 42.14 -16.72 18.90
CA ILE A 17 43.56 -16.55 18.65
C ILE A 17 44.02 -17.97 18.37
N LEU A 18 44.16 -18.33 17.10
CA LEU A 18 45.19 -19.29 16.74
C LEU A 18 46.55 -18.56 16.92
N THR A 19 46.83 -18.13 18.14
CA THR A 19 48.20 -18.03 18.63
C THR A 19 48.71 -19.45 18.57
N SER A 20 49.90 -19.62 18.01
CA SER A 20 50.72 -20.83 18.15
C SER A 20 50.26 -21.63 19.36
N LEU A 21 49.81 -22.87 19.15
CA LEU A 21 49.18 -23.68 20.19
C LEU A 21 50.05 -23.84 21.46
N PHE A 22 51.31 -23.41 21.48
CA PHE A 22 52.12 -23.08 22.66
C PHE A 22 53.16 -21.95 22.41
N SER A 23 53.64 -21.33 23.49
CA SER A 23 54.64 -20.24 23.59
C SER A 23 56.11 -20.69 23.47
N VAL A 24 56.39 -21.82 22.83
CA VAL A 24 57.76 -22.27 22.58
C VAL A 24 57.88 -22.52 21.09
N ALA A 25 58.54 -21.60 20.39
CA ALA A 25 58.95 -21.82 19.01
C ALA A 25 60.00 -22.93 18.99
N PRO A 26 59.72 -24.12 18.42
CA PRO A 26 60.80 -24.95 17.91
C PRO A 26 61.45 -24.16 16.78
N ALA A 27 62.78 -24.16 16.70
CA ALA A 27 63.49 -23.66 15.53
C ALA A 27 63.14 -24.55 14.32
N PHE A 28 62.08 -24.19 13.61
CA PHE A 28 61.72 -24.82 12.35
C PHE A 28 62.60 -24.27 11.24
N ALA A 29 62.80 -25.05 10.17
CA ALA A 29 63.48 -24.59 8.97
C ALA A 29 62.79 -23.31 8.44
N ASP A 30 63.59 -22.34 7.97
CA ASP A 30 63.15 -21.00 7.52
C ASP A 30 62.11 -21.04 6.36
N ASP A 31 61.97 -22.22 5.74
CA ASP A 31 61.09 -22.52 4.60
C ASP A 31 59.75 -23.19 4.98
N ALA A 32 59.44 -23.40 6.27
CA ALA A 32 58.22 -24.10 6.64
C ALA A 32 56.95 -23.23 6.41
N THR A 33 56.00 -23.76 5.66
CA THR A 33 54.78 -23.04 5.23
C THR A 33 53.50 -23.80 5.58
N THR A 34 52.42 -23.05 5.82
CA THR A 34 51.05 -23.57 5.68
C THR A 34 50.64 -23.30 4.25
N ASP A 35 50.63 -24.35 3.45
CA ASP A 35 50.40 -24.27 2.00
C ASP A 35 48.96 -23.84 1.72
N THR A 36 47.99 -24.37 2.49
CA THR A 36 46.57 -24.05 2.33
C THR A 36 45.84 -23.81 3.65
N VAL A 37 44.84 -22.94 3.59
CA VAL A 37 43.82 -22.79 4.64
C VAL A 37 42.45 -23.01 4.01
N THR A 38 41.76 -24.08 4.41
CA THR A 38 40.38 -24.38 4.00
C THR A 38 39.40 -23.80 5.02
N LEU A 39 38.51 -22.92 4.57
CA LEU A 39 37.46 -22.33 5.39
C LEU A 39 36.14 -23.08 5.18
N HIS A 40 35.64 -23.67 6.26
CA HIS A 40 34.36 -24.36 6.34
C HIS A 40 33.34 -23.48 7.08
N LYS A 41 32.38 -22.90 6.35
CA LYS A 41 31.39 -22.03 6.98
C LYS A 41 30.27 -22.86 7.57
N ILE A 42 30.05 -22.73 8.88
CA ILE A 42 29.02 -23.50 9.60
C ILE A 42 27.83 -22.61 9.91
N VAL A 43 26.62 -23.09 9.62
CA VAL A 43 25.37 -22.53 10.13
C VAL A 43 24.79 -23.49 11.16
N MET A 44 24.27 -22.95 12.27
CA MET A 44 23.66 -23.74 13.33
C MET A 44 22.51 -22.97 14.02
N PRO A 45 21.57 -23.67 14.69
CA PRO A 45 20.48 -23.01 15.42
C PRO A 45 20.99 -22.08 16.53
N GLN A 46 20.24 -21.02 16.83
CA GLN A 46 20.63 -20.00 17.82
C GLN A 46 20.98 -20.59 19.19
N ALA A 47 20.22 -21.58 19.68
CA ALA A 47 20.50 -22.21 20.98
C ALA A 47 21.86 -22.92 21.02
N ALA A 48 22.18 -23.68 19.96
CA ALA A 48 23.46 -24.36 19.85
C ALA A 48 24.60 -23.35 19.62
N PHE A 49 24.34 -22.31 18.82
CA PHE A 49 25.26 -21.21 18.61
C PHE A 49 25.63 -20.55 19.92
N ASP A 50 24.65 -20.12 20.74
CA ASP A 50 24.85 -19.46 22.02
C ASP A 50 25.68 -20.32 22.98
N ASN A 51 25.36 -21.62 23.08
CA ASN A 51 26.05 -22.59 23.93
C ASN A 51 27.47 -22.97 23.46
N PHE A 52 27.86 -22.61 22.25
CA PHE A 52 29.19 -22.88 21.74
C PHE A 52 30.18 -21.79 22.21
N THR A 53 31.00 -22.14 23.21
CA THR A 53 31.99 -21.24 23.84
C THR A 53 33.43 -21.75 23.71
N GLU A 54 33.67 -22.79 22.90
CA GLU A 54 34.93 -23.52 22.90
C GLU A 54 35.93 -22.99 21.85
N GLY A 55 37.19 -22.83 22.27
CA GLY A 55 38.28 -22.26 21.44
C GLY A 55 39.22 -23.30 20.83
N THR A 56 39.34 -24.50 21.41
CA THR A 56 40.21 -25.58 20.90
C THR A 56 39.64 -26.98 21.13
N LYS A 57 38.45 -27.10 21.73
CA LYS A 57 37.74 -28.36 21.96
C LYS A 57 36.38 -28.31 21.26
N GLY A 58 35.84 -29.46 20.91
CA GLY A 58 34.46 -29.63 20.46
C GLY A 58 33.56 -30.12 21.59
N LYS A 59 32.24 -30.04 21.37
CA LYS A 59 31.19 -30.50 22.30
C LYS A 59 31.21 -32.00 22.58
N ASN A 60 31.92 -32.74 21.73
CA ASN A 60 32.19 -34.17 21.86
C ASN A 60 33.56 -34.46 22.51
N ASP A 61 34.16 -33.48 23.17
CA ASP A 61 35.48 -33.54 23.79
C ASP A 61 36.67 -33.80 22.84
N SER A 62 36.47 -33.69 21.51
CA SER A 62 37.59 -33.79 20.56
C SER A 62 38.40 -32.50 20.48
N ASP A 63 39.72 -32.63 20.42
CA ASP A 63 40.61 -31.48 20.25
C ASP A 63 40.65 -31.01 18.80
N TYR A 64 40.56 -29.70 18.60
CA TYR A 64 40.80 -29.08 17.31
C TYR A 64 42.29 -28.83 17.11
N VAL A 65 42.85 -29.57 16.16
CA VAL A 65 44.29 -29.56 15.83
C VAL A 65 44.58 -28.86 14.50
N GLY A 66 43.64 -28.10 13.96
CA GLY A 66 43.76 -27.45 12.65
C GLY A 66 43.56 -28.38 11.45
N LYS A 67 43.10 -29.62 11.68
CA LYS A 67 42.73 -30.59 10.63
C LYS A 67 41.22 -30.63 10.44
N GLN A 68 40.80 -31.23 9.32
CA GLN A 68 39.40 -31.36 8.97
C GLN A 68 38.61 -32.10 10.07
N ILE A 69 37.50 -31.52 10.49
CA ILE A 69 36.50 -32.12 11.37
C ILE A 69 35.51 -32.89 10.51
N ASN A 70 35.45 -34.21 10.67
CA ASN A 70 34.56 -35.07 9.89
C ASN A 70 33.13 -35.13 10.46
N ASP A 71 32.97 -35.08 11.79
CA ASP A 71 31.67 -35.11 12.46
C ASP A 71 31.29 -33.72 13.01
N LEU A 72 30.81 -32.86 12.12
CA LEU A 72 30.41 -31.49 12.47
C LEU A 72 29.29 -31.47 13.52
N LYS A 73 28.36 -32.43 13.48
CA LYS A 73 27.18 -32.43 14.36
C LYS A 73 27.57 -32.67 15.81
N SER A 74 28.37 -33.71 16.06
CA SER A 74 28.86 -33.98 17.41
C SER A 74 29.85 -32.91 17.86
N TYR A 75 30.71 -32.42 16.96
CA TYR A 75 31.68 -31.39 17.30
C TYR A 75 31.01 -30.07 17.74
N PHE A 76 29.97 -29.62 17.01
CA PHE A 76 29.25 -28.38 17.34
C PHE A 76 28.05 -28.61 18.28
N GLY A 77 27.79 -29.85 18.70
CA GLY A 77 26.72 -30.20 19.64
C GLY A 77 25.32 -29.94 19.11
N SER A 78 25.09 -30.10 17.80
CA SER A 78 23.78 -29.88 17.18
C SER A 78 23.60 -30.75 15.94
N THR A 79 22.44 -31.39 15.82
CA THR A 79 22.05 -32.18 14.65
C THR A 79 21.87 -31.34 13.39
N ASP A 80 21.64 -30.04 13.58
CA ASP A 80 21.33 -29.06 12.53
C ASP A 80 22.54 -28.15 12.23
N ALA A 81 23.69 -28.40 12.86
CA ALA A 81 24.94 -27.77 12.44
C ALA A 81 25.34 -28.32 11.07
N LYS A 82 25.45 -27.43 10.09
CA LYS A 82 25.73 -27.77 8.69
C LYS A 82 26.78 -26.85 8.10
N GLU A 83 27.65 -27.41 7.26
CA GLU A 83 28.49 -26.61 6.38
C GLU A 83 27.64 -26.01 5.25
N ILE A 84 27.94 -24.77 4.86
CA ILE A 84 27.20 -24.05 3.83
C ILE A 84 28.11 -23.48 2.74
N LYS A 85 27.58 -23.48 1.51
CA LYS A 85 28.11 -22.70 0.40
C LYS A 85 27.58 -21.27 0.41
N GLY A 86 28.27 -20.37 -0.27
CA GLY A 86 27.77 -19.04 -0.59
C GLY A 86 28.04 -17.94 0.44
N ALA A 87 28.83 -18.21 1.47
CA ALA A 87 29.36 -17.16 2.34
C ALA A 87 30.66 -16.60 1.77
N PHE A 88 30.79 -15.28 1.70
CA PHE A 88 31.96 -14.61 1.11
C PHE A 88 32.98 -14.24 2.18
N PHE A 89 34.23 -14.64 1.98
CA PHE A 89 35.34 -14.35 2.87
C PHE A 89 36.51 -13.70 2.15
N VAL A 90 37.30 -12.94 2.92
CA VAL A 90 38.49 -12.25 2.43
C VAL A 90 39.61 -12.21 3.47
N PHE A 91 40.85 -12.32 3.02
CA PHE A 91 42.03 -12.07 3.86
C PHE A 91 42.32 -10.57 3.98
N LYS A 92 42.59 -10.17 5.21
CA LYS A 92 43.07 -8.85 5.59
C LYS A 92 44.31 -8.95 6.46
N ASN A 93 45.07 -7.86 6.52
CA ASN A 93 46.22 -7.74 7.40
C ASN A 93 45.82 -7.81 8.90
N GLU A 94 46.79 -7.84 9.79
CA GLU A 94 46.58 -7.96 11.24
C GLU A 94 45.59 -6.92 11.81
N THR A 95 45.64 -5.69 11.31
CA THR A 95 44.74 -4.60 11.74
C THR A 95 43.34 -4.69 11.14
N GLY A 96 43.15 -5.51 10.10
CA GLY A 96 41.89 -5.63 9.36
C GLY A 96 41.61 -4.45 8.42
N THR A 97 42.60 -3.60 8.15
CA THR A 97 42.44 -2.35 7.40
C THR A 97 42.82 -2.47 5.92
N LYS A 98 43.68 -3.42 5.56
CA LYS A 98 44.12 -3.67 4.17
C LYS A 98 43.76 -5.08 3.75
N PHE A 99 43.49 -5.27 2.46
CA PHE A 99 43.28 -6.58 1.84
C PHE A 99 44.63 -7.24 1.52
N ILE A 100 44.68 -8.57 1.54
CA ILE A 100 45.91 -9.33 1.25
C ILE A 100 45.76 -10.09 -0.05
N THR A 101 46.74 -9.95 -0.94
CA THR A 101 46.80 -10.70 -2.21
C THR A 101 47.39 -12.09 -2.05
N GLU A 102 47.25 -12.92 -3.08
CA GLU A 102 47.87 -14.25 -3.16
C GLU A 102 49.40 -14.23 -3.06
N ASN A 103 50.04 -13.09 -3.32
CA ASN A 103 51.47 -12.89 -3.13
C ASN A 103 51.83 -12.29 -1.75
N GLY A 104 50.85 -12.16 -0.85
CA GLY A 104 51.04 -11.63 0.50
C GLY A 104 51.23 -10.11 0.55
N LYS A 105 50.81 -9.37 -0.48
CA LYS A 105 50.91 -7.90 -0.53
C LYS A 105 49.63 -7.24 -0.03
N GLU A 106 49.78 -6.08 0.61
CA GLU A 106 48.65 -5.26 1.05
C GLU A 106 48.11 -4.41 -0.11
N VAL A 107 46.79 -4.39 -0.27
CA VAL A 107 46.08 -3.51 -1.21
C VAL A 107 44.86 -2.87 -0.55
N ASP A 108 44.39 -1.77 -1.13
CA ASP A 108 43.36 -0.91 -0.54
C ASP A 108 41.92 -1.35 -0.81
N THR A 109 41.68 -2.02 -1.94
CA THR A 109 40.32 -2.44 -2.35
C THR A 109 40.28 -3.93 -2.65
N LEU A 110 39.08 -4.51 -2.60
CA LEU A 110 38.86 -5.94 -2.87
C LEU A 110 39.21 -6.31 -4.32
N GLU A 111 38.99 -5.38 -5.25
CA GLU A 111 39.21 -5.56 -6.69
C GLU A 111 40.64 -5.26 -7.13
N ALA A 112 41.48 -4.71 -6.24
CA ALA A 112 42.85 -4.37 -6.56
C ALA A 112 43.71 -5.62 -6.78
N LYS A 113 44.75 -5.44 -7.61
CA LYS A 113 45.84 -6.39 -7.78
C LYS A 113 47.12 -5.77 -7.24
N ASP A 114 48.03 -6.61 -6.76
CA ASP A 114 49.38 -6.15 -6.45
C ASP A 114 50.19 -5.84 -7.73
N ALA A 115 51.41 -5.32 -7.54
CA ALA A 115 52.30 -4.96 -8.65
C ALA A 115 52.67 -6.16 -9.52
N GLU A 116 52.59 -7.37 -8.97
CA GLU A 116 52.86 -8.64 -9.64
C GLU A 116 51.61 -9.25 -10.29
N GLY A 117 50.47 -8.56 -10.23
CA GLY A 117 49.19 -8.99 -10.82
C GLY A 117 48.38 -9.98 -9.97
N GLY A 118 48.81 -10.25 -8.75
CA GLY A 118 48.12 -11.13 -7.80
C GLY A 118 46.85 -10.50 -7.26
N ALA A 119 45.77 -11.27 -7.24
CA ALA A 119 44.46 -10.83 -6.74
C ALA A 119 44.34 -10.99 -5.23
N VAL A 120 43.40 -10.25 -4.63
CA VAL A 120 43.01 -10.43 -3.22
C VAL A 120 42.53 -11.85 -2.94
N LEU A 121 43.07 -12.47 -1.89
CA LEU A 121 42.65 -13.78 -1.39
C LEU A 121 41.21 -13.67 -0.85
N SER A 122 40.24 -14.00 -1.69
CA SER A 122 38.82 -13.92 -1.38
C SER A 122 37.99 -14.93 -2.17
N GLY A 123 36.78 -15.22 -1.70
CA GLY A 123 35.84 -16.05 -2.43
C GLY A 123 34.64 -16.53 -1.64
N LEU A 124 33.70 -17.15 -2.36
CA LEU A 124 32.52 -17.80 -1.79
C LEU A 124 32.85 -19.23 -1.34
N THR A 125 32.34 -19.62 -0.18
CA THR A 125 32.37 -21.03 0.24
C THR A 125 31.64 -21.92 -0.75
N LYS A 126 32.16 -23.12 -0.95
CA LYS A 126 31.53 -24.21 -1.73
C LYS A 126 31.01 -25.28 -0.78
N ASP A 127 30.47 -26.38 -1.32
CA ASP A 127 29.89 -27.46 -0.52
C ASP A 127 30.91 -28.10 0.45
N ASN A 128 32.22 -28.02 0.16
CA ASN A 128 33.32 -28.49 1.02
C ASN A 128 34.27 -27.33 1.44
N GLY A 129 33.71 -26.12 1.58
CA GLY A 129 34.45 -24.95 2.03
C GLY A 129 35.14 -24.17 0.91
N PHE A 130 36.03 -23.25 1.28
CA PHE A 130 36.85 -22.45 0.36
C PHE A 130 38.33 -22.59 0.71
N VAL A 131 39.15 -22.94 -0.28
CA VAL A 131 40.59 -23.15 -0.10
C VAL A 131 41.34 -21.87 -0.47
N PHE A 132 42.03 -21.27 0.50
CA PHE A 132 42.98 -20.20 0.28
C PHE A 132 44.38 -20.79 0.08
N ASN A 133 45.12 -20.32 -0.94
CA ASN A 133 46.53 -20.61 -1.09
C ASN A 133 47.34 -19.64 -0.23
N THR A 134 48.01 -20.18 0.79
CA THR A 134 48.69 -19.40 1.83
C THR A 134 50.19 -19.66 1.88
N ALA A 135 50.75 -20.44 0.94
CA ALA A 135 52.16 -20.82 0.93
C ALA A 135 53.12 -19.61 0.95
N LYS A 136 52.70 -18.46 0.41
CA LYS A 136 53.49 -17.22 0.35
C LYS A 136 53.28 -16.28 1.54
N LEU A 137 52.37 -16.60 2.46
CA LEU A 137 51.97 -15.72 3.55
C LEU A 137 52.74 -16.07 4.84
N LYS A 138 53.32 -15.05 5.48
CA LYS A 138 54.02 -15.14 6.77
C LYS A 138 53.59 -13.98 7.66
N GLY A 139 53.12 -14.27 8.88
CA GLY A 139 52.67 -13.27 9.85
C GLY A 139 51.22 -13.46 10.30
N ILE A 140 50.64 -12.40 10.87
CA ILE A 140 49.29 -12.39 11.45
C ILE A 140 48.31 -11.79 10.46
N TYR A 141 47.18 -12.48 10.25
CA TYR A 141 46.13 -12.10 9.32
C TYR A 141 44.75 -12.23 9.94
N GLN A 142 43.78 -11.55 9.33
CA GLN A 142 42.35 -11.70 9.63
C GLN A 142 41.61 -12.24 8.41
N ILE A 143 40.74 -13.23 8.61
CA ILE A 143 39.81 -13.69 7.58
C ILE A 143 38.42 -13.17 7.95
N VAL A 144 37.92 -12.24 7.14
CA VAL A 144 36.71 -11.45 7.40
C VAL A 144 35.57 -11.97 6.53
N GLU A 145 34.38 -12.09 7.09
CA GLU A 145 33.15 -12.35 6.34
C GLU A 145 32.54 -11.04 5.84
N LEU A 146 32.21 -10.98 4.55
CA LEU A 146 31.45 -9.87 3.95
C LEU A 146 30.06 -10.38 3.55
N LYS A 147 29.07 -10.20 4.45
CA LYS A 147 27.71 -10.72 4.24
C LYS A 147 27.03 -10.09 3.03
N GLU A 148 27.35 -8.83 2.72
CA GLU A 148 26.91 -8.07 1.55
C GLU A 148 27.52 -8.55 0.22
N LYS A 149 28.45 -9.50 0.25
CA LYS A 149 28.98 -10.18 -0.94
C LYS A 149 28.59 -11.66 -0.97
N SER A 150 27.87 -12.14 0.04
CA SER A 150 27.41 -13.52 0.15
C SER A 150 26.16 -13.74 -0.70
N ASN A 151 25.99 -14.95 -1.23
CA ASN A 151 24.81 -15.39 -1.98
C ASN A 151 24.06 -16.54 -1.28
N TYR A 152 24.29 -16.69 0.02
CA TYR A 152 23.56 -17.63 0.85
C TYR A 152 22.11 -17.17 1.05
N ASP A 153 21.18 -17.99 0.57
CA ASP A 153 19.75 -17.88 0.84
C ASP A 153 19.18 -19.28 1.12
N ASN A 154 18.50 -19.41 2.26
CA ASN A 154 17.80 -20.63 2.65
C ASN A 154 16.31 -20.31 2.87
N ASN A 155 15.56 -20.27 1.75
CA ASN A 155 14.14 -19.94 1.72
C ASN A 155 13.80 -18.59 2.37
N GLY A 156 14.65 -17.58 2.14
CA GLY A 156 14.60 -16.25 2.73
C GLY A 156 15.42 -16.10 4.03
N SER A 157 15.93 -17.18 4.60
CA SER A 157 16.83 -17.08 5.74
C SER A 157 18.22 -16.70 5.24
N ILE A 158 18.79 -15.64 5.82
CA ILE A 158 20.13 -15.16 5.49
C ILE A 158 21.04 -15.17 6.72
N LEU A 159 22.34 -15.08 6.47
CA LEU A 159 23.37 -15.09 7.50
C LEU A 159 23.16 -13.94 8.51
N ALA A 160 23.10 -14.30 9.79
CA ALA A 160 22.79 -13.43 10.92
C ALA A 160 23.97 -13.37 11.90
N ASP A 161 23.83 -13.80 13.15
CA ASP A 161 24.89 -13.71 14.15
C ASP A 161 26.13 -14.49 13.69
N SER A 162 27.31 -14.12 14.19
CA SER A 162 28.58 -14.72 13.79
C SER A 162 29.51 -14.95 14.98
N LYS A 163 30.12 -16.14 15.05
CA LYS A 163 31.16 -16.51 16.01
C LYS A 163 32.42 -16.93 15.27
N ALA A 164 33.57 -16.59 15.83
CA ALA A 164 34.87 -16.77 15.19
C ALA A 164 34.98 -16.00 13.85
N VAL A 165 34.37 -14.81 13.78
CA VAL A 165 34.45 -13.89 12.64
C VAL A 165 34.77 -12.50 13.19
N PRO A 166 35.88 -11.85 12.78
CA PRO A 166 36.91 -12.38 11.87
C PRO A 166 37.72 -13.53 12.51
N VAL A 167 38.24 -14.43 11.68
CA VAL A 167 39.20 -15.45 12.13
C VAL A 167 40.58 -14.80 12.18
N LYS A 168 41.22 -14.77 13.35
CA LYS A 168 42.63 -14.33 13.47
C LYS A 168 43.56 -15.52 13.37
N ILE A 169 44.48 -15.49 12.41
CA ILE A 169 45.39 -16.60 12.12
C ILE A 169 46.83 -16.12 12.02
N THR A 170 47.76 -16.92 12.56
CA THR A 170 49.21 -16.74 12.39
C THR A 170 49.72 -17.79 11.41
N LEU A 171 50.45 -17.38 10.38
CA LEU A 171 51.03 -18.24 9.35
C LEU A 171 52.58 -18.23 9.43
N PRO A 172 53.26 -19.39 9.33
CA PRO A 172 52.69 -20.74 9.25
C PRO A 172 51.95 -21.16 10.53
N LEU A 173 50.87 -21.92 10.38
CA LEU A 173 50.09 -22.45 11.48
C LEU A 173 50.81 -23.65 12.10
N VAL A 174 50.96 -23.67 13.43
CA VAL A 174 51.68 -24.72 14.17
C VAL A 174 50.79 -25.32 15.25
N ASN A 175 50.79 -26.66 15.34
CA ASN A 175 50.17 -27.43 16.42
C ASN A 175 51.21 -28.33 17.13
N ASN A 176 50.77 -29.17 18.06
CA ASN A 176 51.64 -30.08 18.82
C ASN A 176 52.36 -31.14 17.96
N GLN A 177 51.96 -31.29 16.69
CA GLN A 177 52.54 -32.20 15.70
C GLN A 177 53.44 -31.46 14.69
N GLY A 178 53.63 -30.14 14.83
CA GLY A 178 54.44 -29.32 13.94
C GLY A 178 53.61 -28.38 13.05
N VAL A 179 54.19 -28.00 11.92
CA VAL A 179 53.52 -27.11 10.94
C VAL A 179 52.35 -27.83 10.30
N VAL A 180 51.17 -27.20 10.36
CA VAL A 180 49.96 -27.65 9.69
C VAL A 180 50.02 -27.17 8.24
N LYS A 181 50.44 -28.06 7.32
CA LYS A 181 50.52 -27.74 5.89
C LYS A 181 49.16 -27.37 5.29
N ASP A 182 48.17 -28.24 5.49
CA ASP A 182 46.78 -28.01 5.10
C ASP A 182 45.95 -27.81 6.37
N ALA A 183 45.56 -26.55 6.61
CA ALA A 183 44.80 -26.12 7.76
C ALA A 183 43.31 -26.02 7.43
N HIS A 184 42.44 -26.30 8.39
CA HIS A 184 40.98 -26.23 8.23
C HIS A 184 40.37 -25.39 9.34
N ILE A 185 39.60 -24.35 9.01
CA ILE A 185 39.00 -23.41 9.98
C ILE A 185 37.47 -23.38 9.85
N TYR A 186 36.78 -23.07 10.96
CA TYR A 186 35.32 -23.23 11.08
C TYR A 186 34.62 -21.97 11.65
N PRO A 187 34.52 -20.86 10.90
CA PRO A 187 33.67 -19.73 11.28
C PRO A 187 32.19 -20.13 11.29
N LYS A 188 31.40 -19.56 12.20
CA LYS A 188 30.03 -20.02 12.50
C LYS A 188 29.04 -18.88 12.40
N ASN A 189 27.85 -19.15 11.88
CA ASN A 189 26.73 -18.22 11.90
C ASN A 189 25.43 -18.86 12.41
N THR A 190 24.50 -18.00 12.77
CA THR A 190 23.07 -18.31 12.72
C THR A 190 22.47 -17.81 11.40
N GLU A 191 21.26 -18.26 11.08
CA GLU A 191 20.48 -17.75 9.96
C GLU A 191 19.13 -17.26 10.44
N THR A 192 18.64 -16.16 9.88
CA THR A 192 17.36 -15.55 10.30
C THR A 192 16.56 -15.05 9.11
N LYS A 193 15.24 -15.11 9.26
CA LYS A 193 14.25 -14.54 8.35
C LYS A 193 13.27 -13.69 9.16
N PRO A 194 12.97 -12.45 8.76
CA PRO A 194 11.92 -11.67 9.43
C PRO A 194 10.57 -12.37 9.31
N GLN A 195 9.65 -12.08 10.21
CA GLN A 195 8.25 -12.48 10.07
C GLN A 195 7.41 -11.21 9.99
N VAL A 196 6.48 -11.14 9.03
CA VAL A 196 5.67 -9.94 8.79
C VAL A 196 4.21 -10.33 8.76
N ASP A 197 3.37 -9.53 9.39
CA ASP A 197 1.93 -9.62 9.20
C ASP A 197 1.29 -8.21 9.19
N LYS A 198 0.10 -8.11 8.61
CA LYS A 198 -0.68 -6.87 8.49
C LYS A 198 -2.14 -7.12 8.81
N ASN A 199 -2.78 -6.23 9.56
CA ASN A 199 -4.23 -6.26 9.72
C ASN A 199 -4.82 -4.87 9.97
N PHE A 200 -6.12 -4.79 10.19
CA PHE A 200 -6.70 -3.63 10.87
C PHE A 200 -6.12 -3.51 12.28
N ALA A 201 -5.98 -2.29 12.79
CA ALA A 201 -5.34 -2.04 14.07
C ALA A 201 -6.08 -2.66 15.28
N ASP A 202 -7.36 -3.00 15.13
CA ASP A 202 -8.19 -3.68 16.14
C ASP A 202 -8.13 -5.22 16.07
N LYS A 203 -7.26 -5.77 15.21
CA LYS A 203 -7.08 -7.21 15.01
C LYS A 203 -5.66 -7.63 15.34
N ASP A 204 -5.53 -8.82 15.92
CA ASP A 204 -4.23 -9.41 16.21
C ASP A 204 -3.48 -9.77 14.93
N LEU A 205 -2.15 -9.67 15.03
CA LEU A 205 -1.21 -10.11 14.01
C LEU A 205 -0.88 -11.60 14.21
N ASP A 206 -0.74 -12.32 13.11
CA ASP A 206 -0.41 -13.74 13.07
C ASP A 206 0.79 -13.97 12.15
N TYR A 207 1.98 -13.99 12.76
CA TYR A 207 3.23 -14.22 12.05
C TYR A 207 3.39 -15.64 11.51
N THR A 208 2.63 -16.60 12.05
CA THR A 208 2.74 -18.02 11.68
C THR A 208 1.89 -18.34 10.45
N ASP A 209 0.74 -17.68 10.31
CA ASP A 209 -0.14 -17.77 9.15
C ASP A 209 -0.44 -16.37 8.58
N ASN A 210 0.62 -15.71 8.12
CA ASN A 210 0.53 -14.35 7.60
C ASN A 210 -0.17 -14.24 6.23
N ARG A 211 -0.60 -15.37 5.64
CA ARG A 211 -1.33 -15.44 4.35
C ARG A 211 -2.80 -15.81 4.51
N LYS A 212 -3.30 -15.99 5.74
CA LYS A 212 -4.72 -16.29 5.99
C LYS A 212 -5.66 -15.24 5.41
N ASP A 213 -6.89 -15.63 5.09
CA ASP A 213 -7.93 -14.66 4.75
C ASP A 213 -8.25 -13.80 5.97
N LYS A 214 -8.19 -12.48 5.79
CA LYS A 214 -8.47 -11.48 6.84
C LYS A 214 -9.87 -10.88 6.70
N GLY A 215 -10.65 -11.38 5.75
CA GLY A 215 -12.05 -11.04 5.57
C GLY A 215 -12.27 -9.67 4.94
N VAL A 216 -13.56 -9.31 4.87
CA VAL A 216 -14.03 -8.07 4.27
C VAL A 216 -14.92 -7.35 5.27
N VAL A 217 -14.61 -6.09 5.57
CA VAL A 217 -15.46 -5.23 6.40
C VAL A 217 -16.19 -4.22 5.52
N SER A 218 -17.41 -3.87 5.89
CA SER A 218 -18.18 -2.85 5.20
C SER A 218 -17.87 -1.45 5.74
N ALA A 219 -18.09 -0.44 4.90
CA ALA A 219 -17.82 0.94 5.24
C ALA A 219 -18.68 1.91 4.41
N THR A 220 -18.83 3.13 4.92
CA THR A 220 -19.32 4.28 4.17
C THR A 220 -18.13 5.05 3.61
N VAL A 221 -18.27 5.63 2.41
CA VAL A 221 -17.30 6.58 1.87
C VAL A 221 -17.12 7.75 2.85
N GLY A 222 -15.89 8.00 3.26
CA GLY A 222 -15.51 8.93 4.33
C GLY A 222 -15.05 8.23 5.62
N ASP A 223 -15.34 6.94 5.78
CA ASP A 223 -14.86 6.19 6.94
C ASP A 223 -13.34 6.06 6.92
N LYS A 224 -12.73 6.27 8.08
CA LYS A 224 -11.30 6.02 8.31
C LYS A 224 -11.09 4.58 8.78
N LYS A 225 -10.13 3.87 8.19
CA LYS A 225 -9.68 2.54 8.58
C LYS A 225 -8.23 2.61 9.06
N GLU A 226 -8.00 2.14 10.28
CA GLU A 226 -6.68 2.07 10.92
C GLU A 226 -6.05 0.70 10.63
N TYR A 227 -4.77 0.70 10.28
CA TYR A 227 -3.98 -0.47 9.93
C TYR A 227 -2.75 -0.59 10.83
N ILE A 228 -2.30 -1.83 11.02
CA ILE A 228 -1.04 -2.16 11.67
C ILE A 228 -0.27 -3.16 10.82
N VAL A 229 1.03 -2.92 10.67
CA VAL A 229 2.00 -3.86 10.10
C VAL A 229 3.02 -4.17 11.19
N GLY A 230 3.12 -5.44 11.56
CA GLY A 230 4.15 -5.91 12.49
C GLY A 230 5.25 -6.64 11.75
N THR A 231 6.48 -6.50 12.23
CA THR A 231 7.65 -7.20 11.70
C THR A 231 8.49 -7.69 12.86
N LYS A 232 8.53 -9.01 13.06
CA LYS A 232 9.40 -9.67 14.02
C LYS A 232 10.78 -9.90 13.41
N ILE A 233 11.80 -9.43 14.10
CA ILE A 233 13.22 -9.57 13.75
C ILE A 233 13.83 -10.50 14.80
N LEU A 234 14.45 -11.59 14.35
CA LEU A 234 14.97 -12.62 15.26
C LEU A 234 16.28 -12.17 15.91
N LYS A 235 16.59 -12.76 17.06
CA LYS A 235 17.87 -12.56 17.75
C LYS A 235 19.06 -12.75 16.78
N GLY A 236 20.03 -11.84 16.85
CA GLY A 236 21.27 -11.89 16.10
C GLY A 236 21.17 -11.35 14.66
N SER A 237 19.99 -10.92 14.20
CA SER A 237 19.84 -10.30 12.88
C SER A 237 20.59 -8.95 12.79
N ASP A 238 21.26 -8.73 11.65
CA ASP A 238 22.00 -7.50 11.33
C ASP A 238 21.75 -7.07 9.88
N TYR A 239 20.46 -6.94 9.53
CA TYR A 239 20.02 -6.59 8.18
C TYR A 239 20.61 -5.24 7.73
N LYS A 240 21.00 -5.15 6.46
CA LYS A 240 21.46 -3.92 5.81
C LYS A 240 20.40 -3.26 4.94
N LYS A 241 19.24 -3.91 4.84
CA LYS A 241 18.05 -3.41 4.15
C LYS A 241 16.81 -3.87 4.90
N LEU A 242 15.92 -2.93 5.21
CA LEU A 242 14.57 -3.14 5.71
C LEU A 242 13.68 -2.04 5.12
N VAL A 243 12.85 -2.40 4.15
CA VAL A 243 12.00 -1.45 3.41
C VAL A 243 10.58 -2.00 3.28
N TRP A 244 9.61 -1.25 3.81
CA TRP A 244 8.19 -1.56 3.70
C TRP A 244 7.58 -0.71 2.60
N THR A 245 6.97 -1.34 1.62
CA THR A 245 6.17 -0.65 0.58
C THR A 245 4.73 -1.07 0.73
N ASP A 246 3.82 -0.12 0.97
CA ASP A 246 2.37 -0.37 0.95
C ASP A 246 1.74 0.30 -0.27
N SER A 247 0.91 -0.47 -0.99
CA SER A 247 0.17 0.00 -2.15
C SER A 247 -1.32 -0.22 -2.01
N MET A 248 -2.08 0.87 -1.99
CA MET A 248 -3.54 0.87 -1.87
C MET A 248 -4.22 0.95 -3.22
N THR A 249 -5.40 0.32 -3.31
CA THR A 249 -6.33 0.53 -4.42
C THR A 249 -6.91 1.94 -4.38
N LYS A 250 -7.42 2.43 -5.53
CA LYS A 250 -7.81 3.84 -5.70
C LYS A 250 -8.90 4.30 -4.73
N GLY A 251 -9.80 3.40 -4.30
CA GLY A 251 -10.86 3.69 -3.34
C GLY A 251 -10.40 3.97 -1.91
N LEU A 252 -9.09 3.88 -1.62
CA LEU A 252 -8.49 4.22 -0.35
C LEU A 252 -7.51 5.38 -0.51
N THR A 253 -7.71 6.44 0.25
CA THR A 253 -6.76 7.56 0.38
C THR A 253 -5.92 7.37 1.62
N PHE A 254 -4.62 7.19 1.47
CA PHE A 254 -3.67 7.14 2.58
C PHE A 254 -3.64 8.49 3.33
N ASN A 255 -3.76 8.47 4.65
CA ASN A 255 -3.89 9.68 5.46
C ASN A 255 -2.56 10.31 5.90
N ASN A 256 -1.43 9.79 5.41
CA ASN A 256 -0.09 10.30 5.72
C ASN A 256 0.22 10.44 7.22
N ASN A 257 -0.20 9.44 8.01
CA ASN A 257 -0.08 9.44 9.47
C ASN A 257 0.71 8.22 10.00
N VAL A 258 1.79 7.86 9.33
CA VAL A 258 2.66 6.74 9.72
C VAL A 258 3.33 7.02 11.07
N LYS A 259 3.20 6.05 11.97
CA LYS A 259 3.95 5.98 13.22
C LYS A 259 4.68 4.64 13.29
N VAL A 260 5.95 4.67 13.70
CA VAL A 260 6.80 3.48 13.83
C VAL A 260 7.19 3.30 15.29
N THR A 261 7.21 2.06 15.76
CA THR A 261 7.73 1.69 17.08
C THR A 261 8.66 0.50 16.97
N LEU A 262 9.62 0.40 17.89
CA LEU A 262 10.51 -0.75 18.09
C LEU A 262 10.33 -1.24 19.53
N ASP A 263 9.86 -2.47 19.71
CA ASP A 263 9.47 -3.05 21.01
C ASP A 263 8.47 -2.18 21.81
N GLY A 264 7.58 -1.48 21.10
CA GLY A 264 6.58 -0.58 21.67
C GLY A 264 7.06 0.84 21.96
N GLU A 265 8.36 1.09 21.90
CA GLU A 265 8.94 2.43 22.04
C GLU A 265 8.91 3.21 20.73
N ASP A 266 8.74 4.52 20.80
CA ASP A 266 8.71 5.39 19.62
C ASP A 266 10.00 5.26 18.80
N PHE A 267 9.86 5.09 17.49
CA PHE A 267 10.98 4.98 16.58
C PHE A 267 11.06 6.26 15.71
N PRO A 268 11.99 7.19 16.01
CA PRO A 268 11.96 8.52 15.43
C PRO A 268 12.10 8.55 13.91
N VAL A 269 11.50 9.57 13.29
CA VAL A 269 11.58 9.84 11.84
C VAL A 269 13.02 9.95 11.31
N LEU A 270 13.99 10.32 12.15
CA LEU A 270 15.42 10.34 11.79
C LEU A 270 15.95 8.96 11.41
N ASN A 271 15.30 7.87 11.81
CA ASN A 271 15.79 6.51 11.59
C ASN A 271 15.34 5.91 10.24
N TYR A 272 14.51 6.62 9.49
CA TYR A 272 13.99 6.13 8.21
C TYR A 272 13.73 7.26 7.22
N LYS A 273 13.72 6.89 5.93
CA LYS A 273 13.17 7.72 4.87
C LYS A 273 11.75 7.26 4.58
N LEU A 274 10.84 8.21 4.41
CA LEU A 274 9.43 7.95 4.12
C LEU A 274 9.02 8.75 2.88
N VAL A 275 8.71 8.02 1.80
CA VAL A 275 8.16 8.59 0.57
C VAL A 275 6.69 8.20 0.50
N THR A 276 5.80 9.17 0.29
CA THR A 276 4.35 8.98 0.38
C THR A 276 3.63 9.50 -0.86
N ASP A 277 2.51 8.85 -1.18
CA ASP A 277 1.51 9.33 -2.12
C ASP A 277 0.09 9.03 -1.61
N ASP A 278 -0.94 9.56 -2.25
CA ASP A 278 -2.32 9.42 -1.76
C ASP A 278 -2.82 7.96 -1.75
N GLN A 279 -2.10 7.01 -2.34
CA GLN A 279 -2.41 5.58 -2.38
C GLN A 279 -1.32 4.72 -1.72
N GLY A 280 -0.48 5.27 -0.83
CA GLY A 280 0.40 4.47 0.01
C GLY A 280 1.74 5.12 0.34
N PHE A 281 2.71 4.28 0.68
CA PHE A 281 4.03 4.75 1.09
C PHE A 281 5.13 3.73 0.80
N ARG A 282 6.38 4.22 0.81
CA ARG A 282 7.60 3.44 0.91
C ARG A 282 8.41 3.97 2.09
N LEU A 283 8.66 3.11 3.08
CA LEU A 283 9.42 3.40 4.28
C LEU A 283 10.68 2.56 4.30
N ALA A 284 11.85 3.18 4.29
CA ALA A 284 13.14 2.50 4.32
C ALA A 284 13.95 2.94 5.53
N LEU A 285 14.43 1.98 6.33
CA LEU A 285 15.36 2.32 7.41
C LEU A 285 16.67 2.83 6.81
N ASN A 286 17.20 3.91 7.37
CA ASN A 286 18.54 4.37 7.04
C ASN A 286 19.59 3.68 7.93
N ALA A 287 20.87 4.03 7.77
CA ALA A 287 21.96 3.43 8.52
C ALA A 287 21.76 3.51 10.06
N THR A 288 21.24 4.63 10.56
CA THR A 288 20.95 4.81 11.99
C THR A 288 19.83 3.87 12.45
N GLY A 289 18.75 3.77 11.68
CA GLY A 289 17.62 2.89 12.01
C GLY A 289 17.99 1.41 11.98
N LEU A 290 18.73 0.98 10.94
CA LEU A 290 19.23 -0.39 10.82
C LEU A 290 20.15 -0.74 12.01
N ALA A 291 21.05 0.16 12.39
CA ALA A 291 21.93 -0.04 13.55
C ALA A 291 21.14 -0.14 14.87
N ALA A 292 20.09 0.67 15.05
CA ALA A 292 19.23 0.59 16.23
C ALA A 292 18.49 -0.76 16.32
N VAL A 293 17.96 -1.25 15.20
CA VAL A 293 17.30 -2.57 15.15
C VAL A 293 18.29 -3.69 15.43
N ALA A 294 19.47 -3.68 14.80
CA ALA A 294 20.50 -4.69 15.03
C ALA A 294 21.00 -4.69 16.50
N ALA A 295 21.15 -3.50 17.10
CA ALA A 295 21.52 -3.38 18.51
C ALA A 295 20.45 -3.96 19.44
N ALA A 296 19.16 -3.70 19.16
CA ALA A 296 18.06 -4.24 19.94
C ALA A 296 17.91 -5.77 19.77
N ALA A 297 18.14 -6.26 18.54
CA ALA A 297 18.06 -7.68 18.18
C ALA A 297 19.27 -8.50 18.65
N LYS A 298 20.30 -7.89 19.25
CA LYS A 298 21.52 -8.59 19.63
C LYS A 298 21.25 -9.76 20.59
N ASP A 299 20.42 -9.52 21.61
CA ASP A 299 20.25 -10.46 22.73
C ASP A 299 18.87 -11.11 22.78
N LYS A 300 17.92 -10.67 21.94
CA LYS A 300 16.53 -11.14 21.90
C LYS A 300 15.89 -10.90 20.53
N ASP A 301 14.75 -11.53 20.29
CA ASP A 301 13.85 -11.12 19.21
C ASP A 301 13.28 -9.72 19.50
N VAL A 302 13.05 -8.94 18.46
CA VAL A 302 12.45 -7.59 18.54
C VAL A 302 11.31 -7.43 17.55
N GLU A 303 10.43 -6.48 17.80
CA GLU A 303 9.25 -6.22 16.97
C GLU A 303 9.19 -4.75 16.51
N ILE A 304 9.14 -4.56 15.20
CA ILE A 304 8.81 -3.27 14.59
C ILE A 304 7.32 -3.24 14.31
N LYS A 305 6.63 -2.18 14.73
CA LYS A 305 5.21 -1.94 14.40
C LYS A 305 5.05 -0.61 13.68
N ILE A 306 4.40 -0.65 12.52
CA ILE A 306 4.04 0.50 11.70
C ILE A 306 2.53 0.64 11.73
N THR A 307 2.01 1.74 12.27
CA THR A 307 0.58 2.05 12.30
C THR A 307 0.28 3.26 11.44
N TYR A 308 -0.85 3.23 10.74
CA TYR A 308 -1.32 4.30 9.86
C TYR A 308 -2.79 4.10 9.51
N SER A 309 -3.38 5.01 8.76
CA SER A 309 -4.77 4.92 8.33
C SER A 309 -4.98 5.27 6.87
N ALA A 310 -6.11 4.83 6.34
CA ALA A 310 -6.63 5.27 5.05
C ALA A 310 -8.12 5.64 5.17
N THR A 311 -8.56 6.59 4.36
CA THR A 311 -9.96 7.00 4.25
C THR A 311 -10.58 6.37 3.01
N VAL A 312 -11.73 5.71 3.17
CA VAL A 312 -12.52 5.20 2.04
C VAL A 312 -13.04 6.40 1.24
N ASN A 313 -12.67 6.53 -0.03
CA ASN A 313 -13.00 7.71 -0.83
C ASN A 313 -14.05 7.41 -1.90
N GLY A 314 -14.55 8.47 -2.53
CA GLY A 314 -15.62 8.41 -3.52
C GLY A 314 -15.30 7.68 -4.84
N SER A 315 -14.08 7.18 -5.03
CA SER A 315 -13.70 6.40 -6.21
C SER A 315 -13.97 4.90 -6.09
N THR A 316 -14.44 4.43 -4.93
CA THR A 316 -14.85 3.03 -4.73
C THR A 316 -15.93 2.61 -5.73
N THR A 317 -15.89 1.35 -6.15
CA THR A 317 -16.99 0.73 -6.90
C THR A 317 -17.85 -0.10 -5.95
N VAL A 318 -19.17 0.09 -6.01
CA VAL A 318 -20.14 -0.63 -5.18
C VAL A 318 -19.97 -2.15 -5.28
N GLU A 319 -19.98 -2.84 -4.13
CA GLU A 319 -19.78 -4.29 -3.98
C GLU A 319 -18.40 -4.82 -4.42
N ILE A 320 -17.45 -3.94 -4.82
CA ILE A 320 -16.08 -4.31 -5.15
C ILE A 320 -15.16 -3.94 -3.97
N PRO A 321 -14.48 -4.92 -3.34
CA PRO A 321 -13.59 -4.63 -2.22
C PRO A 321 -12.33 -3.87 -2.63
N GLU A 322 -11.97 -2.90 -1.81
CA GLU A 322 -10.69 -2.20 -1.80
C GLU A 322 -9.69 -2.90 -0.85
N THR A 323 -8.41 -2.78 -1.15
CA THR A 323 -7.34 -3.40 -0.35
C THR A 323 -6.07 -2.56 -0.39
N ASN A 324 -5.23 -2.73 0.63
CA ASN A 324 -3.82 -2.36 0.57
C ASN A 324 -2.95 -3.61 0.28
N ASP A 325 -1.64 -3.46 0.14
CA ASP A 325 -0.69 -4.51 -0.30
C ASP A 325 0.70 -4.13 0.25
N VAL A 326 1.07 -4.64 1.43
CA VAL A 326 2.43 -4.40 1.99
C VAL A 326 3.38 -5.49 1.58
N LYS A 327 4.62 -5.09 1.31
CA LYS A 327 5.75 -6.01 1.21
C LYS A 327 6.94 -5.47 1.98
N LEU A 328 7.69 -6.39 2.59
CA LEU A 328 9.00 -6.12 3.21
C LEU A 328 10.11 -6.62 2.29
N ASP A 329 10.90 -5.68 1.78
CA ASP A 329 12.22 -5.93 1.21
C ASP A 329 13.25 -5.96 2.34
N TYR A 330 14.06 -7.02 2.41
CA TYR A 330 15.10 -7.18 3.41
C TYR A 330 16.34 -7.84 2.80
N GLY A 331 17.48 -7.74 3.48
CA GLY A 331 18.72 -8.35 3.00
C GLY A 331 19.97 -7.90 3.74
N ASN A 332 21.09 -8.51 3.36
CA ASN A 332 22.44 -8.12 3.81
C ASN A 332 23.13 -7.17 2.83
N ASN A 333 22.53 -6.91 1.67
CA ASN A 333 23.03 -5.94 0.71
C ASN A 333 22.49 -4.55 1.06
N PRO A 334 23.37 -3.56 1.34
CA PRO A 334 22.91 -2.20 1.58
C PRO A 334 22.24 -1.64 0.34
N THR A 335 21.29 -0.74 0.55
CA THR A 335 20.58 -0.04 -0.51
C THR A 335 20.46 1.42 -0.11
N GLU A 336 20.73 2.32 -1.06
CA GLU A 336 20.45 3.73 -0.90
C GLU A 336 19.16 4.08 -1.63
N GLU A 337 18.17 4.55 -0.88
CA GLU A 337 16.94 5.09 -1.45
C GLU A 337 17.20 6.51 -1.98
N SER A 338 16.86 6.72 -3.24
CA SER A 338 16.88 8.02 -3.89
C SER A 338 15.54 8.75 -3.71
N GLU A 339 15.57 10.07 -3.64
CA GLU A 339 14.35 10.88 -3.54
C GLU A 339 13.77 11.16 -4.93
N PRO A 340 12.43 11.17 -5.09
CA PRO A 340 11.78 11.61 -6.32
C PRO A 340 12.23 13.02 -6.71
N GLN A 341 12.61 13.20 -7.98
CA GLN A 341 12.98 14.51 -8.49
C GLN A 341 11.74 15.33 -8.87
N GLU A 342 11.80 16.63 -8.64
CA GLU A 342 10.75 17.60 -9.00
C GLU A 342 11.10 18.32 -10.31
N GLY A 343 10.08 18.71 -11.07
CA GLY A 343 10.27 19.42 -12.34
C GLY A 343 8.95 19.82 -13.00
N THR A 344 9.05 20.47 -14.15
CA THR A 344 7.89 20.95 -14.92
C THR A 344 7.66 20.11 -16.18
N PRO A 345 6.43 20.06 -16.71
CA PRO A 345 6.16 19.43 -18.00
C PRO A 345 6.86 20.14 -19.15
N ALA A 346 6.98 19.44 -20.29
CA ALA A 346 7.32 20.03 -21.57
C ALA A 346 6.17 19.72 -22.55
N ASN A 347 5.67 20.73 -23.25
CA ASN A 347 4.53 20.59 -24.16
C ASN A 347 3.28 19.97 -23.50
N GLN A 348 3.02 20.29 -22.22
CA GLN A 348 1.93 19.71 -21.40
C GLN A 348 2.08 18.21 -21.16
N GLU A 349 3.31 17.69 -21.26
CA GLU A 349 3.63 16.27 -21.09
C GLU A 349 4.76 16.05 -20.09
N ILE A 350 4.67 14.93 -19.36
CA ILE A 350 5.78 14.36 -18.60
C ILE A 350 5.98 12.92 -19.07
N LYS A 351 7.16 12.62 -19.60
CA LYS A 351 7.55 11.29 -20.08
C LYS A 351 8.41 10.58 -19.04
N VAL A 352 8.00 9.39 -18.64
CA VAL A 352 8.79 8.46 -17.82
C VAL A 352 9.54 7.52 -18.74
N ILE A 353 10.86 7.44 -18.56
CA ILE A 353 11.73 6.42 -19.15
C ILE A 353 12.19 5.52 -18.01
N LYS A 354 11.89 4.23 -18.12
CA LYS A 354 12.12 3.27 -17.04
C LYS A 354 13.02 2.12 -17.47
N ASP A 355 14.12 1.93 -16.74
CA ASP A 355 15.05 0.83 -16.89
C ASP A 355 15.05 -0.10 -15.66
N TRP A 356 15.53 -1.33 -15.86
CA TRP A 356 15.63 -2.36 -14.83
C TRP A 356 17.03 -2.96 -14.86
N ALA A 357 17.66 -3.03 -13.71
CA ALA A 357 19.01 -3.56 -13.55
C ALA A 357 19.05 -4.64 -12.46
N VAL A 358 19.76 -5.73 -12.76
CA VAL A 358 20.11 -6.77 -11.81
C VAL A 358 21.63 -6.79 -11.71
N ASP A 359 22.16 -6.65 -10.50
CA ASP A 359 23.61 -6.58 -10.22
C ASP A 359 24.33 -5.53 -11.09
N GLY A 360 23.68 -4.38 -11.29
CA GLY A 360 24.19 -3.26 -12.08
C GLY A 360 24.04 -3.42 -13.60
N THR A 361 23.58 -4.57 -14.10
CA THR A 361 23.39 -4.81 -15.53
C THR A 361 21.93 -4.58 -15.92
N ILE A 362 21.68 -3.71 -16.90
CA ILE A 362 20.34 -3.51 -17.45
C ILE A 362 19.87 -4.82 -18.11
N THR A 363 18.74 -5.34 -17.63
CA THR A 363 18.20 -6.61 -18.10
C THR A 363 16.67 -6.54 -18.10
N ASP A 364 16.06 -7.18 -19.10
CA ASP A 364 14.63 -7.48 -19.07
C ASP A 364 14.46 -8.84 -18.37
N ALA A 365 13.48 -8.95 -17.47
CA ALA A 365 13.14 -10.22 -16.84
C ALA A 365 11.68 -10.61 -17.11
N ASN A 366 11.45 -11.93 -17.17
CA ASN A 366 10.11 -12.51 -17.40
C ASN A 366 9.31 -12.71 -16.10
N VAL A 367 9.85 -12.32 -14.95
CA VAL A 367 9.18 -12.45 -13.66
C VAL A 367 8.21 -11.29 -13.49
N ALA A 368 6.96 -11.57 -13.10
CA ALA A 368 5.98 -10.52 -12.86
C ALA A 368 6.46 -9.56 -11.76
N VAL A 369 6.31 -8.26 -12.01
CA VAL A 369 6.54 -7.19 -11.03
C VAL A 369 5.25 -6.37 -10.93
N LYS A 370 5.05 -5.68 -9.82
CA LYS A 370 4.00 -4.65 -9.70
C LYS A 370 4.69 -3.37 -9.29
N ALA A 371 4.98 -2.53 -10.29
CA ALA A 371 5.54 -1.20 -10.08
C ALA A 371 4.51 -0.15 -10.44
N ILE A 372 4.17 0.72 -9.49
CA ILE A 372 3.18 1.77 -9.65
C ILE A 372 3.91 3.12 -9.69
N PHE A 373 3.78 3.82 -10.81
CA PHE A 373 4.32 5.15 -11.04
C PHE A 373 3.20 6.17 -10.86
N THR A 374 3.24 6.90 -9.75
CA THR A 374 2.26 7.93 -9.42
C THR A 374 2.81 9.29 -9.80
N LEU A 375 2.10 10.02 -10.67
CA LEU A 375 2.37 11.43 -10.93
C LEU A 375 1.67 12.28 -9.85
N GLN A 376 2.45 13.13 -9.19
CA GLN A 376 1.94 14.08 -8.20
C GLN A 376 2.15 15.51 -8.66
N GLU A 377 1.18 16.37 -8.35
CA GLU A 377 1.23 17.82 -8.57
C GLU A 377 1.44 18.54 -7.23
N LYS A 378 2.40 19.48 -7.21
CA LYS A 378 2.67 20.33 -6.04
C LYS A 378 1.60 21.39 -5.91
N GLN A 379 0.91 21.40 -4.77
CA GLN A 379 -0.07 22.41 -4.44
C GLN A 379 0.59 23.67 -3.85
N THR A 380 -0.15 24.77 -3.79
CA THR A 380 0.36 26.07 -3.33
C THR A 380 0.77 26.08 -1.86
N ASP A 381 0.21 25.18 -1.04
CA ASP A 381 0.57 24.96 0.36
C ASP A 381 1.80 24.04 0.54
N GLY A 382 2.41 23.59 -0.56
CA GLY A 382 3.57 22.70 -0.58
C GLY A 382 3.22 21.21 -0.49
N THR A 383 1.94 20.85 -0.34
CA THR A 383 1.50 19.45 -0.35
C THR A 383 1.54 18.84 -1.75
N TRP A 384 1.61 17.51 -1.82
CA TRP A 384 1.59 16.75 -3.07
C TRP A 384 0.27 16.01 -3.20
N VAL A 385 -0.34 16.06 -4.39
CA VAL A 385 -1.61 15.38 -4.69
C VAL A 385 -1.45 14.50 -5.91
N ASN A 386 -1.98 13.28 -5.87
CA ASN A 386 -1.95 12.35 -7.00
C ASN A 386 -2.87 12.84 -8.13
N VAL A 387 -2.34 12.93 -9.35
CA VAL A 387 -3.11 13.38 -10.53
C VAL A 387 -3.21 12.32 -11.62
N ALA A 388 -2.26 11.39 -11.69
CA ALA A 388 -2.29 10.25 -12.62
C ALA A 388 -1.44 9.09 -12.09
N SER A 389 -1.63 7.89 -12.64
CA SER A 389 -0.83 6.72 -12.31
C SER A 389 -0.65 5.81 -13.51
N HIS A 390 0.47 5.09 -13.55
CA HIS A 390 0.75 4.03 -14.50
C HIS A 390 1.27 2.78 -13.76
N GLU A 391 0.86 1.59 -14.19
CA GLU A 391 1.32 0.32 -13.61
C GLU A 391 2.14 -0.45 -14.64
N ALA A 392 3.35 -0.88 -14.26
CA ALA A 392 4.15 -1.84 -15.01
C ALA A 392 4.07 -3.22 -14.36
N THR A 393 3.71 -4.22 -15.18
CA THR A 393 3.50 -5.61 -14.74
C THR A 393 4.68 -6.54 -15.02
N LYS A 394 5.68 -6.05 -15.77
CA LYS A 394 6.91 -6.77 -16.11
C LYS A 394 8.14 -5.86 -15.99
N PRO A 395 9.28 -6.39 -15.52
CA PRO A 395 10.53 -5.66 -15.44
C PRO A 395 11.21 -5.65 -16.81
N SER A 396 10.63 -4.90 -17.74
CA SER A 396 11.21 -4.60 -19.05
C SER A 396 11.30 -3.10 -19.25
N ARG A 397 12.26 -2.65 -20.07
CA ARG A 397 12.33 -1.23 -20.44
C ARG A 397 10.97 -0.76 -20.98
N PHE A 398 10.48 0.38 -20.49
CA PHE A 398 9.28 0.99 -21.02
C PHE A 398 9.35 2.51 -20.97
N GLU A 399 8.47 3.13 -21.77
CA GLU A 399 8.22 4.57 -21.75
C GLU A 399 6.73 4.82 -21.54
N HIS A 400 6.39 5.80 -20.72
CA HIS A 400 5.00 6.22 -20.50
C HIS A 400 4.92 7.74 -20.48
N THR A 401 3.95 8.32 -21.18
CA THR A 401 3.74 9.77 -21.21
C THR A 401 2.44 10.13 -20.51
N PHE A 402 2.53 10.93 -19.46
CA PHE A 402 1.41 11.64 -18.88
C PHE A 402 1.16 12.92 -19.69
N THR A 403 -0.09 13.17 -20.08
CA THR A 403 -0.47 14.29 -20.96
C THR A 403 -1.51 15.20 -20.29
N GLY A 404 -1.76 16.38 -20.89
CA GLY A 404 -2.76 17.33 -20.40
C GLY A 404 -2.35 18.04 -19.11
N LEU A 405 -1.04 18.22 -18.91
CA LEU A 405 -0.46 18.82 -17.72
C LEU A 405 -0.29 20.34 -17.88
N ASP A 406 -0.37 21.07 -16.77
CA ASP A 406 -0.08 22.50 -16.75
C ASP A 406 1.44 22.75 -16.71
N ASN A 407 1.99 23.37 -17.76
CA ASN A 407 3.43 23.71 -17.86
C ASN A 407 3.92 24.65 -16.74
N ALA A 408 3.03 25.41 -16.10
CA ALA A 408 3.38 26.33 -15.01
C ALA A 408 3.48 25.63 -13.64
N LYS A 409 2.98 24.39 -13.52
CA LYS A 409 2.98 23.65 -12.25
C LYS A 409 4.20 22.75 -12.10
N THR A 410 4.54 22.46 -10.85
CA THR A 410 5.62 21.54 -10.49
C THR A 410 5.06 20.15 -10.19
N TYR A 411 5.72 19.12 -10.69
CA TYR A 411 5.34 17.72 -10.54
C TYR A 411 6.50 16.88 -10.03
N ARG A 412 6.19 15.68 -9.56
CA ARG A 412 7.16 14.59 -9.35
C ARG A 412 6.51 13.25 -9.68
N VAL A 413 7.32 12.25 -10.03
CA VAL A 413 6.88 10.87 -10.21
C VAL A 413 7.40 10.05 -9.05
N VAL A 414 6.51 9.37 -8.33
CA VAL A 414 6.84 8.47 -7.22
C VAL A 414 6.60 7.03 -7.64
N GLU A 415 7.59 6.16 -7.44
CA GLU A 415 7.47 4.73 -7.71
C GLU A 415 7.28 3.92 -6.42
N ARG A 416 6.23 3.09 -6.40
CA ARG A 416 6.05 2.00 -5.43
C ARG A 416 6.35 0.67 -6.11
N VAL A 417 7.40 -0.01 -5.65
CA VAL A 417 7.84 -1.31 -6.17
C VAL A 417 8.49 -2.12 -5.04
N SER A 418 8.40 -3.44 -5.11
CA SER A 418 9.09 -4.36 -4.20
C SER A 418 9.96 -5.35 -4.98
N GLY A 419 11.00 -5.86 -4.32
CA GLY A 419 12.07 -6.66 -4.94
C GLY A 419 13.10 -5.83 -5.70
N TYR A 420 12.87 -4.52 -5.80
CA TYR A 420 13.72 -3.54 -6.48
C TYR A 420 13.78 -2.24 -5.67
N THR A 421 14.82 -1.46 -5.94
CA THR A 421 15.00 -0.11 -5.40
C THR A 421 14.95 0.91 -6.53
N PRO A 422 14.04 1.90 -6.48
CA PRO A 422 13.99 2.96 -7.47
C PRO A 422 15.15 3.96 -7.30
N GLU A 423 15.84 4.21 -8.42
CA GLU A 423 16.84 5.27 -8.59
C GLU A 423 16.27 6.35 -9.52
N TYR A 424 15.92 7.51 -8.97
CA TYR A 424 15.47 8.68 -9.74
C TYR A 424 16.69 9.39 -10.35
N VAL A 425 17.07 8.96 -11.56
CA VAL A 425 18.30 9.40 -12.24
C VAL A 425 18.24 10.88 -12.62
N SER A 426 17.15 11.32 -13.26
CA SER A 426 16.98 12.74 -13.64
C SER A 426 15.53 13.11 -13.90
N PHE A 427 15.20 14.40 -13.74
CA PHE A 427 14.02 15.04 -14.30
C PHE A 427 14.43 16.31 -15.05
N LYS A 428 14.46 16.26 -16.38
CA LYS A 428 14.89 17.37 -17.25
C LYS A 428 13.97 17.49 -18.46
N ASN A 429 13.56 18.72 -18.78
CA ASN A 429 12.76 19.03 -19.97
C ASN A 429 11.52 18.14 -20.15
N GLY A 430 10.73 17.95 -19.09
CA GLY A 430 9.55 17.08 -19.13
C GLY A 430 9.85 15.57 -19.17
N VAL A 431 11.10 15.14 -18.99
CA VAL A 431 11.47 13.70 -19.00
C VAL A 431 12.01 13.28 -17.65
N VAL A 432 11.37 12.29 -17.04
CA VAL A 432 11.80 11.61 -15.82
C VAL A 432 12.46 10.29 -16.19
N THR A 433 13.71 10.08 -15.78
CA THR A 433 14.42 8.81 -15.96
C THR A 433 14.52 8.11 -14.61
N ILE A 434 14.02 6.88 -14.54
CA ILE A 434 14.06 6.04 -13.34
C ILE A 434 14.74 4.71 -13.69
N LYS A 435 15.58 4.20 -12.79
CA LYS A 435 16.22 2.89 -12.93
C LYS A 435 15.91 2.07 -11.68
N ASN A 436 15.35 0.87 -11.84
CA ASN A 436 15.18 -0.03 -10.71
C ASN A 436 16.39 -0.92 -10.58
N ASN A 437 16.97 -0.97 -9.39
CA ASN A 437 18.10 -1.82 -9.08
C ASN A 437 17.66 -2.99 -8.21
N LYS A 438 18.12 -4.20 -8.54
CA LYS A 438 17.98 -5.40 -7.72
C LYS A 438 19.34 -6.04 -7.54
N ASN A 439 19.61 -6.51 -6.32
CA ASN A 439 20.71 -7.43 -6.06
C ASN A 439 20.15 -8.86 -6.16
N SER A 440 20.77 -9.73 -6.97
CA SER A 440 20.30 -11.10 -7.17
C SER A 440 20.41 -11.97 -5.92
N ASN A 441 21.26 -11.59 -4.97
CA ASN A 441 21.47 -12.28 -3.71
C ASN A 441 20.52 -11.83 -2.59
N ASP A 442 19.69 -10.80 -2.82
CA ASP A 442 18.68 -10.43 -1.84
C ASP A 442 17.52 -11.44 -1.83
N PRO A 443 17.00 -11.78 -0.64
CA PRO A 443 15.80 -12.58 -0.52
C PRO A 443 14.61 -12.00 -1.28
N THR A 444 13.67 -12.88 -1.62
CA THR A 444 12.35 -12.45 -2.10
C THR A 444 11.61 -11.67 -1.01
N PRO A 445 10.84 -10.62 -1.36
CA PRO A 445 10.13 -9.82 -0.37
C PRO A 445 9.09 -10.64 0.39
N ILE A 446 8.94 -10.38 1.69
CA ILE A 446 7.86 -10.99 2.48
C ILE A 446 6.57 -10.23 2.18
N ASN A 447 5.52 -10.97 1.85
CA ASN A 447 4.24 -10.43 1.42
C ASN A 447 3.12 -11.10 2.25
N PRO A 448 2.62 -10.50 3.34
CA PRO A 448 1.44 -11.03 4.05
C PRO A 448 0.16 -10.89 3.18
N SER A 449 -0.97 -11.40 3.65
CA SER A 449 -2.29 -11.09 3.09
C SER A 449 -2.83 -9.77 3.67
N GLU A 450 -3.93 -9.27 3.12
CA GLU A 450 -4.54 -8.02 3.58
C GLU A 450 -6.03 -8.14 3.88
N PRO A 451 -6.53 -7.41 4.90
CA PRO A 451 -7.97 -7.25 5.08
C PRO A 451 -8.54 -6.31 4.03
N LYS A 452 -9.81 -6.50 3.69
CA LYS A 452 -10.48 -5.73 2.62
C LYS A 452 -11.60 -4.86 3.17
N VAL A 453 -11.89 -3.77 2.46
CA VAL A 453 -12.97 -2.83 2.78
C VAL A 453 -13.91 -2.73 1.60
N VAL A 454 -15.22 -2.79 1.80
CA VAL A 454 -16.21 -2.71 0.71
C VAL A 454 -17.32 -1.72 1.03
N THR A 455 -17.81 -1.04 0.01
CA THR A 455 -18.98 -0.16 0.11
C THR A 455 -20.16 -0.76 -0.64
N TYR A 456 -21.38 -0.40 -0.24
CA TYR A 456 -22.61 -0.90 -0.82
C TYR A 456 -23.50 0.24 -1.31
N GLY A 457 -24.71 -0.10 -1.76
CA GLY A 457 -25.63 0.88 -2.30
C GLY A 457 -27.04 0.33 -2.52
N ARG A 458 -27.90 1.18 -3.08
CA ARG A 458 -29.27 0.85 -3.40
C ARG A 458 -29.76 1.57 -4.65
N LYS A 459 -30.54 0.86 -5.47
CA LYS A 459 -31.24 1.40 -6.63
C LYS A 459 -32.73 1.56 -6.37
N PHE A 460 -33.33 2.53 -7.01
CA PHE A 460 -34.75 2.86 -6.88
C PHE A 460 -35.37 3.15 -8.24
N VAL A 461 -36.67 2.89 -8.35
CA VAL A 461 -37.48 3.32 -9.50
C VAL A 461 -38.76 4.00 -9.02
N LYS A 462 -38.91 5.27 -9.39
CA LYS A 462 -40.09 6.09 -9.13
C LYS A 462 -41.22 5.75 -10.08
N THR A 463 -42.39 5.46 -9.53
CA THR A 463 -43.57 5.02 -10.31
C THR A 463 -44.86 5.64 -9.79
N ASN A 464 -45.92 5.53 -10.59
CA ASN A 464 -47.30 5.69 -10.09
C ASN A 464 -47.71 4.46 -9.25
N GLN A 465 -48.84 4.54 -8.53
CA GLN A 465 -49.31 3.44 -7.68
C GLN A 465 -49.55 2.13 -8.44
N ALA A 466 -50.01 2.21 -9.70
CA ALA A 466 -50.31 1.04 -10.52
C ALA A 466 -49.05 0.38 -11.12
N ASN A 467 -47.86 0.96 -10.93
CA ASN A 467 -46.62 0.54 -11.59
C ASN A 467 -46.71 0.49 -13.14
N THR A 468 -47.61 1.27 -13.73
CA THR A 468 -47.77 1.35 -15.19
C THR A 468 -46.93 2.47 -15.79
N GLU A 469 -46.57 3.46 -14.98
CA GLU A 469 -45.79 4.64 -15.39
C GLU A 469 -44.57 4.82 -14.48
N ARG A 470 -43.43 5.12 -15.10
CA ARG A 470 -42.19 5.56 -14.41
C ARG A 470 -42.12 7.08 -14.45
N LEU A 471 -41.77 7.69 -13.32
CA LEU A 471 -41.95 9.13 -13.10
C LEU A 471 -40.61 9.84 -12.93
N ALA A 472 -40.40 10.88 -13.72
CA ALA A 472 -39.20 11.70 -13.66
C ALA A 472 -39.39 12.93 -12.74
N GLY A 473 -38.28 13.50 -12.27
CA GLY A 473 -38.24 14.76 -11.53
C GLY A 473 -38.55 14.66 -10.04
N ALA A 474 -38.78 13.47 -9.49
CA ALA A 474 -38.89 13.32 -8.03
C ALA A 474 -37.52 13.53 -7.38
N THR A 475 -37.46 14.37 -6.34
CA THR A 475 -36.20 14.66 -5.63
C THR A 475 -36.25 14.12 -4.21
N PHE A 476 -35.20 13.40 -3.82
CA PHE A 476 -35.06 12.78 -2.50
C PHE A 476 -33.77 13.18 -1.79
N LEU A 477 -33.84 13.28 -0.48
CA LEU A 477 -32.68 13.32 0.41
C LEU A 477 -32.52 11.96 1.09
N VAL A 478 -31.27 11.58 1.37
CA VAL A 478 -30.96 10.35 2.13
C VAL A 478 -30.80 10.69 3.61
N LYS A 479 -31.49 9.96 4.48
CA LYS A 479 -31.46 10.12 5.93
C LYS A 479 -31.00 8.87 6.66
N LYS A 480 -30.33 9.08 7.79
CA LYS A 480 -30.05 8.08 8.82
C LYS A 480 -30.09 8.78 10.17
N GLU A 481 -30.83 8.21 11.12
CA GLU A 481 -30.90 8.69 12.51
C GLU A 481 -31.23 10.20 12.64
N GLY A 482 -32.17 10.69 11.81
CA GLY A 482 -32.60 12.10 11.83
C GLY A 482 -31.63 13.10 11.19
N LYS A 483 -30.49 12.65 10.65
CA LYS A 483 -29.53 13.46 9.89
C LYS A 483 -29.59 13.14 8.39
N TYR A 484 -29.05 14.03 7.59
CA TYR A 484 -29.05 13.99 6.14
C TYR A 484 -27.65 13.73 5.59
N LEU A 485 -27.55 12.90 4.56
CA LEU A 485 -26.29 12.57 3.90
C LEU A 485 -25.82 13.77 3.08
N ALA A 486 -24.58 14.20 3.29
CA ALA A 486 -23.92 15.27 2.56
C ALA A 486 -22.54 14.83 2.06
N ARG A 487 -22.02 15.50 1.03
CA ARG A 487 -20.71 15.21 0.42
C ARG A 487 -19.74 16.35 0.63
N LYS A 488 -18.47 16.04 0.83
CA LYS A 488 -17.37 17.00 0.78
C LYS A 488 -16.23 16.46 -0.07
N ALA A 489 -15.49 17.35 -0.73
CA ALA A 489 -14.29 16.96 -1.44
C ALA A 489 -13.22 16.45 -0.47
N GLY A 490 -12.45 15.44 -0.87
CA GLY A 490 -11.34 14.87 -0.10
C GLY A 490 -9.98 15.43 -0.55
N ALA A 491 -8.96 14.57 -0.52
CA ALA A 491 -7.63 14.86 -1.03
C ALA A 491 -7.66 14.95 -2.57
N ALA A 492 -7.64 16.17 -3.10
CA ALA A 492 -7.71 16.48 -4.52
C ALA A 492 -7.17 17.89 -4.78
N THR A 493 -6.84 18.19 -6.04
CA THR A 493 -6.31 19.50 -6.45
C THR A 493 -7.34 20.62 -6.25
N ALA A 494 -6.87 21.86 -6.20
CA ALA A 494 -7.74 23.03 -6.10
C ALA A 494 -8.73 23.11 -7.28
N GLU A 495 -8.30 22.74 -8.48
CA GLU A 495 -9.14 22.73 -9.69
C GLU A 495 -10.22 21.66 -9.61
N ALA A 496 -9.90 20.46 -9.11
CA ALA A 496 -10.88 19.40 -8.92
C ALA A 496 -11.96 19.83 -7.91
N LYS A 497 -11.55 20.49 -6.81
CA LYS A 497 -12.47 21.07 -5.82
C LYS A 497 -13.34 22.18 -6.41
N ALA A 498 -12.76 23.07 -7.23
CA ALA A 498 -13.51 24.12 -7.92
C ALA A 498 -14.51 23.57 -8.94
N ALA A 499 -14.14 22.50 -9.66
CA ALA A 499 -15.00 21.84 -10.64
C ALA A 499 -16.30 21.30 -10.01
N VAL A 500 -16.26 20.84 -8.76
CA VAL A 500 -17.46 20.43 -8.00
C VAL A 500 -18.43 21.60 -7.85
N LYS A 501 -17.93 22.79 -7.48
CA LYS A 501 -18.76 23.99 -7.31
C LYS A 501 -19.36 24.46 -8.64
N THR A 502 -18.56 24.48 -9.70
CA THR A 502 -19.03 24.83 -11.05
C THR A 502 -20.10 23.86 -11.56
N ALA A 503 -19.88 22.56 -11.40
CA ALA A 503 -20.85 21.54 -11.82
C ALA A 503 -22.15 21.62 -10.98
N LYS A 504 -22.05 21.98 -9.70
CA LYS A 504 -23.22 22.21 -8.84
C LYS A 504 -24.07 23.39 -9.33
N LEU A 505 -23.45 24.52 -9.65
CA LEU A 505 -24.17 25.69 -10.20
C LEU A 505 -24.90 25.34 -11.50
N ALA A 506 -24.23 24.64 -12.42
CA ALA A 506 -24.84 24.20 -13.67
C ALA A 506 -26.01 23.23 -13.46
N LEU A 507 -25.92 22.35 -12.46
CA LEU A 507 -27.01 21.46 -12.07
C LEU A 507 -28.19 22.26 -11.47
N ASP A 508 -27.92 23.20 -10.57
CA ASP A 508 -28.95 24.03 -9.94
C ASP A 508 -29.71 24.87 -10.98
N GLU A 509 -29.00 25.43 -11.97
CA GLU A 509 -29.61 26.15 -13.10
C GLU A 509 -30.49 25.23 -13.95
N ALA A 510 -30.04 24.02 -14.26
CA ALA A 510 -30.83 23.05 -15.03
C ALA A 510 -32.08 22.60 -14.27
N VAL A 511 -31.97 22.34 -12.97
CA VAL A 511 -33.09 21.97 -12.11
C VAL A 511 -34.09 23.13 -12.01
N LYS A 512 -33.60 24.36 -11.82
CA LYS A 512 -34.44 25.56 -11.81
C LYS A 512 -35.19 25.73 -13.14
N ALA A 513 -34.50 25.60 -14.28
CA ALA A 513 -35.11 25.73 -15.59
C ALA A 513 -36.24 24.71 -15.82
N TYR A 514 -36.08 23.48 -15.34
CA TYR A 514 -37.15 22.49 -15.36
C TYR A 514 -38.31 22.87 -14.43
N ASN A 515 -38.00 23.33 -13.22
CA ASN A 515 -39.00 23.71 -12.21
C ASN A 515 -39.81 24.95 -12.60
N ASP A 516 -39.24 25.88 -13.38
CA ASP A 516 -39.90 27.10 -13.85
C ASP A 516 -40.86 26.84 -15.05
N LEU A 517 -40.84 25.64 -15.65
CA LEU A 517 -41.80 25.25 -16.69
C LEU A 517 -43.22 25.11 -16.10
N THR A 518 -44.25 25.48 -16.87
CA THR A 518 -45.63 25.17 -16.50
C THR A 518 -45.85 23.67 -16.45
N LYS A 519 -46.85 23.22 -15.68
CA LYS A 519 -47.18 21.80 -15.54
C LYS A 519 -47.37 21.10 -16.90
N GLU A 520 -48.06 21.74 -17.84
CA GLU A 520 -48.27 21.22 -19.20
C GLU A 520 -46.95 21.05 -19.96
N LYS A 521 -46.01 22.00 -19.82
CA LYS A 521 -44.68 21.94 -20.44
C LYS A 521 -43.79 20.88 -19.80
N GLN A 522 -43.87 20.71 -18.47
CA GLN A 522 -43.16 19.65 -17.75
C GLN A 522 -43.63 18.25 -18.18
N GLU A 523 -44.92 18.07 -18.45
CA GLU A 523 -45.50 16.82 -18.96
C GLU A 523 -45.20 16.60 -20.46
N GLY A 524 -44.91 17.68 -21.20
CA GLY A 524 -44.61 17.69 -22.63
C GLY A 524 -43.14 17.41 -23.02
N GLN A 525 -42.82 17.64 -24.29
CA GLN A 525 -41.47 17.40 -24.85
C GLN A 525 -40.41 18.36 -24.30
N GLU A 526 -40.81 19.60 -23.96
CA GLU A 526 -39.93 20.59 -23.33
C GLU A 526 -39.42 20.07 -21.98
N GLY A 527 -40.32 19.57 -21.12
CA GLY A 527 -39.97 18.99 -19.83
C GLY A 527 -39.04 17.78 -19.95
N LYS A 528 -39.27 16.90 -20.92
CA LYS A 528 -38.38 15.75 -21.20
C LYS A 528 -36.96 16.20 -21.58
N THR A 529 -36.86 17.23 -22.42
CA THR A 529 -35.56 17.81 -22.83
C THR A 529 -34.84 18.47 -21.64
N ALA A 530 -35.58 19.21 -20.82
CA ALA A 530 -35.04 19.83 -19.62
C ALA A 530 -34.54 18.78 -18.60
N LEU A 531 -35.29 17.69 -18.38
CA LEU A 531 -34.86 16.57 -17.53
C LEU A 531 -33.61 15.85 -18.05
N ALA A 532 -33.52 15.60 -19.36
CA ALA A 532 -32.31 15.04 -19.95
C ALA A 532 -31.07 15.94 -19.70
N THR A 533 -31.28 17.26 -19.66
CA THR A 533 -30.23 18.23 -19.29
C THR A 533 -29.87 18.12 -17.82
N VAL A 534 -30.87 18.01 -16.93
CA VAL A 534 -30.65 17.76 -15.48
C VAL A 534 -29.85 16.48 -15.28
N ASP A 535 -30.20 15.37 -15.94
CA ASP A 535 -29.48 14.10 -15.87
C ASP A 535 -28.00 14.26 -16.29
N GLN A 536 -27.76 14.98 -17.39
CA GLN A 536 -26.39 15.27 -17.86
C GLN A 536 -25.60 16.08 -16.81
N LYS A 537 -26.19 17.14 -16.23
CA LYS A 537 -25.51 17.97 -15.24
C LYS A 537 -25.34 17.26 -13.90
N GLN A 538 -26.28 16.41 -13.51
CA GLN A 538 -26.20 15.57 -12.32
C GLN A 538 -25.05 14.57 -12.45
N LYS A 539 -24.91 13.93 -13.62
CA LYS A 539 -23.78 13.06 -13.92
C LYS A 539 -22.46 13.83 -13.83
N ALA A 540 -22.37 15.01 -14.46
CA ALA A 540 -21.16 15.84 -14.40
C ALA A 540 -20.79 16.25 -12.97
N TYR A 541 -21.78 16.56 -12.13
CA TYR A 541 -21.57 16.87 -10.72
C TYR A 541 -21.09 15.65 -9.91
N ASN A 542 -21.68 14.48 -10.14
CA ASN A 542 -21.23 13.23 -9.52
C ASN A 542 -19.80 12.87 -9.96
N ASP A 543 -19.50 12.96 -11.27
CA ASP A 543 -18.16 12.71 -11.82
C ASP A 543 -17.13 13.69 -11.25
N ALA A 544 -17.49 14.97 -11.06
CA ALA A 544 -16.63 15.97 -10.43
C ALA A 544 -16.29 15.60 -8.98
N PHE A 545 -17.27 15.10 -8.21
CA PHE A 545 -17.02 14.63 -6.85
C PHE A 545 -16.13 13.39 -6.79
N VAL A 546 -16.33 12.43 -7.70
CA VAL A 546 -15.46 11.24 -7.81
C VAL A 546 -14.02 11.67 -8.08
N LYS A 547 -13.79 12.61 -9.00
CA LYS A 547 -12.46 13.20 -9.26
C LYS A 547 -11.90 13.95 -8.06
N ALA A 548 -12.76 14.50 -7.22
CA ALA A 548 -12.38 15.18 -5.99
C ALA A 548 -12.25 14.25 -4.78
N ASN A 549 -12.21 12.92 -4.98
CA ASN A 549 -12.05 11.90 -3.94
C ASN A 549 -12.98 12.13 -2.73
N TYR A 550 -14.26 12.38 -3.00
CA TYR A 550 -15.20 12.86 -1.98
C TYR A 550 -15.34 11.91 -0.77
N SER A 551 -15.80 12.47 0.35
CA SER A 551 -16.23 11.75 1.55
C SER A 551 -17.68 12.10 1.87
N TYR A 552 -18.43 11.20 2.49
CA TYR A 552 -19.73 11.54 3.08
C TYR A 552 -19.58 12.11 4.49
N GLU A 553 -20.60 12.86 4.89
CA GLU A 553 -20.86 13.27 6.26
C GLU A 553 -22.36 13.35 6.53
N TRP A 554 -22.75 13.33 7.80
CA TRP A 554 -24.16 13.41 8.22
C TRP A 554 -24.43 14.78 8.86
N VAL A 555 -25.26 15.59 8.21
CA VAL A 555 -25.58 16.96 8.63
C VAL A 555 -27.01 17.06 9.18
N ALA A 556 -27.24 17.96 10.12
CA ALA A 556 -28.58 18.19 10.68
C ALA A 556 -29.45 19.06 9.77
N ASP A 557 -28.86 20.04 9.08
CA ASP A 557 -29.59 20.94 8.20
C ASP A 557 -29.77 20.32 6.80
N LYS A 558 -31.02 20.01 6.46
CA LYS A 558 -31.39 19.49 5.14
C LYS A 558 -31.25 20.50 4.00
N LYS A 559 -31.06 21.78 4.32
CA LYS A 559 -30.86 22.85 3.35
C LYS A 559 -29.38 23.16 3.09
N ALA A 560 -28.45 22.49 3.77
CA ALA A 560 -27.03 22.69 3.50
C ALA A 560 -26.70 22.40 2.03
N ASP A 561 -25.84 23.23 1.44
CA ASP A 561 -25.58 23.23 -0.01
C ASP A 561 -25.01 21.91 -0.54
N ASN A 562 -24.39 21.13 0.36
CA ASN A 562 -23.68 19.90 0.06
C ASN A 562 -24.48 18.61 0.35
N VAL A 563 -25.75 18.74 0.75
CA VAL A 563 -26.65 17.59 0.94
C VAL A 563 -26.85 16.84 -0.37
N VAL A 564 -26.80 15.51 -0.31
CA VAL A 564 -27.05 14.62 -1.44
C VAL A 564 -28.51 14.70 -1.85
N LYS A 565 -28.75 15.14 -3.09
CA LYS A 565 -30.06 15.13 -3.75
C LYS A 565 -30.06 14.06 -4.83
N LEU A 566 -31.01 13.13 -4.75
CA LEU A 566 -31.24 12.10 -5.75
C LEU A 566 -32.46 12.50 -6.58
N ILE A 567 -32.32 12.55 -7.90
CA ILE A 567 -33.39 12.98 -8.81
C ILE A 567 -33.75 11.81 -9.71
N SER A 568 -35.03 11.46 -9.82
CA SER A 568 -35.48 10.40 -10.72
C SER A 568 -35.40 10.85 -12.19
N ASN A 569 -34.72 10.07 -13.02
CA ASN A 569 -34.56 10.35 -14.44
C ASN A 569 -35.85 10.03 -15.26
N ALA A 570 -35.80 10.15 -16.59
CA ALA A 570 -36.91 9.81 -17.49
C ALA A 570 -37.43 8.36 -17.34
N GLY A 571 -36.57 7.42 -16.95
CA GLY A 571 -36.91 6.03 -16.63
C GLY A 571 -37.37 5.81 -15.19
N GLY A 572 -37.56 6.89 -14.41
CA GLY A 572 -37.85 6.88 -12.98
C GLY A 572 -36.69 6.43 -12.11
N GLN A 573 -35.51 6.20 -12.69
CA GLN A 573 -34.37 5.59 -12.01
C GLN A 573 -33.60 6.63 -11.19
N PHE A 574 -33.12 6.20 -10.02
CA PHE A 574 -32.13 6.91 -9.21
C PHE A 574 -31.45 5.91 -8.26
N GLU A 575 -30.28 6.26 -7.73
CA GLU A 575 -29.47 5.34 -6.92
C GLU A 575 -28.60 6.08 -5.89
N ILE A 576 -28.16 5.34 -4.87
CA ILE A 576 -27.16 5.78 -3.91
C ILE A 576 -26.10 4.69 -3.73
N THR A 577 -24.82 5.08 -3.70
CA THR A 577 -23.68 4.18 -3.54
C THR A 577 -22.72 4.71 -2.48
N GLY A 578 -21.77 3.88 -2.05
CA GLY A 578 -20.76 4.27 -1.07
C GLY A 578 -21.25 4.23 0.38
N LEU A 579 -22.27 3.42 0.69
CA LEU A 579 -22.83 3.32 2.04
C LEU A 579 -22.43 2.00 2.72
N ASP A 580 -22.29 2.05 4.04
CA ASP A 580 -22.20 0.84 4.87
C ASP A 580 -23.54 0.07 4.89
N LYS A 581 -23.52 -1.17 5.39
CA LYS A 581 -24.74 -1.93 5.67
C LYS A 581 -25.59 -1.19 6.70
N GLY A 582 -26.91 -1.26 6.53
CA GLY A 582 -27.84 -0.72 7.51
C GLY A 582 -29.15 -0.22 6.91
N THR A 583 -29.95 0.42 7.76
CA THR A 583 -31.25 0.97 7.40
C THR A 583 -31.17 2.48 7.23
N TYR A 584 -31.81 2.97 6.17
CA TYR A 584 -31.79 4.36 5.74
C TYR A 584 -33.22 4.78 5.32
N GLY A 585 -33.43 6.09 5.19
CA GLY A 585 -34.70 6.66 4.72
C GLY A 585 -34.49 7.60 3.53
N LEU A 586 -35.49 7.69 2.66
CA LEU A 586 -35.60 8.73 1.64
C LEU A 586 -36.69 9.72 2.04
N GLU A 587 -36.35 11.01 2.16
CA GLU A 587 -37.32 12.10 2.35
C GLU A 587 -37.57 12.77 0.99
N GLU A 588 -38.80 12.71 0.48
CA GLU A 588 -39.17 13.40 -0.78
C GLU A 588 -39.31 14.90 -0.54
N THR A 589 -38.48 15.70 -1.23
CA THR A 589 -38.56 17.17 -1.16
C THR A 589 -39.31 17.77 -2.33
N GLN A 590 -39.45 17.03 -3.42
CA GLN A 590 -40.19 17.46 -4.61
C GLN A 590 -40.81 16.25 -5.29
N ALA A 591 -42.13 16.28 -5.49
CA ALA A 591 -42.86 15.24 -6.23
C ALA A 591 -42.77 15.45 -7.75
N PRO A 592 -42.96 14.39 -8.56
CA PRO A 592 -43.19 14.53 -9.99
C PRO A 592 -44.36 15.46 -10.32
N ALA A 593 -44.29 16.14 -11.47
CA ALA A 593 -45.38 17.01 -11.93
C ALA A 593 -46.73 16.27 -11.96
N GLY A 594 -47.75 16.84 -11.33
CA GLY A 594 -49.10 16.24 -11.24
C GLY A 594 -49.29 15.16 -10.19
N TYR A 595 -48.28 14.88 -9.36
CA TYR A 595 -48.35 13.92 -8.26
C TYR A 595 -48.25 14.62 -6.89
N ALA A 596 -48.83 14.01 -5.86
CA ALA A 596 -48.78 14.51 -4.50
C ALA A 596 -47.47 14.10 -3.83
N THR A 597 -46.84 15.02 -3.09
CA THR A 597 -45.67 14.73 -2.25
C THR A 597 -45.97 13.62 -1.25
N LEU A 598 -45.00 12.73 -1.02
CA LEU A 598 -45.10 11.67 -0.03
C LEU A 598 -45.27 12.26 1.38
N SER A 599 -46.17 11.65 2.17
CA SER A 599 -46.46 12.07 3.53
C SER A 599 -45.48 11.56 4.59
N GLY A 600 -44.48 10.76 4.18
CA GLY A 600 -43.49 10.17 5.08
C GLY A 600 -42.29 9.61 4.33
N ASP A 601 -41.27 9.24 5.10
CA ASP A 601 -40.01 8.72 4.57
C ASP A 601 -40.19 7.31 3.96
N VAL A 602 -39.43 7.02 2.91
CA VAL A 602 -39.36 5.68 2.32
C VAL A 602 -38.13 4.97 2.86
N ASN A 603 -38.35 3.98 3.74
CA ASN A 603 -37.25 3.20 4.31
C ASN A 603 -36.67 2.23 3.29
N PHE A 604 -35.35 2.03 3.35
CA PHE A 604 -34.64 1.04 2.56
C PHE A 604 -33.48 0.43 3.34
N GLU A 605 -33.12 -0.79 2.96
CA GLU A 605 -32.01 -1.54 3.55
C GLU A 605 -30.85 -1.61 2.56
N VAL A 606 -29.64 -1.35 3.06
CA VAL A 606 -28.39 -1.58 2.36
C VAL A 606 -27.76 -2.85 2.92
N THR A 607 -27.53 -3.83 2.05
CA THR A 607 -26.95 -5.14 2.37
C THR A 607 -25.78 -5.45 1.45
N ALA A 608 -25.16 -6.62 1.61
CA ALA A 608 -24.03 -7.02 0.77
C ALA A 608 -24.37 -7.16 -0.72
N THR A 609 -25.66 -7.25 -1.08
CA THR A 609 -26.12 -7.44 -2.46
C THR A 609 -27.33 -6.57 -2.80
N SER A 610 -27.63 -5.54 -2.00
CA SER A 610 -28.81 -4.69 -2.22
C SER A 610 -28.73 -3.86 -3.49
N TYR A 611 -27.54 -3.68 -4.06
CA TYR A 611 -27.33 -2.94 -5.29
C TYR A 611 -27.42 -3.85 -6.53
N SER A 612 -26.79 -5.03 -6.50
CA SER A 612 -26.77 -5.95 -7.64
C SER A 612 -27.96 -6.90 -7.73
N LYS A 613 -28.50 -7.35 -6.59
CA LYS A 613 -29.60 -8.32 -6.53
C LYS A 613 -30.92 -7.70 -6.09
N GLY A 614 -30.88 -6.63 -5.29
CA GLY A 614 -32.07 -6.04 -4.70
C GLY A 614 -32.79 -6.96 -3.70
N ALA A 615 -34.04 -6.63 -3.39
CA ALA A 615 -34.95 -7.40 -2.55
C ALA A 615 -35.98 -8.18 -3.38
N THR A 616 -36.66 -9.16 -2.78
CA THR A 616 -37.65 -10.00 -3.49
C THR A 616 -38.84 -9.23 -4.06
N THR A 617 -39.20 -8.11 -3.42
CA THR A 617 -40.30 -7.22 -3.83
C THR A 617 -39.89 -6.17 -4.86
N ASP A 618 -38.63 -6.15 -5.27
CA ASP A 618 -38.11 -5.14 -6.18
C ASP A 618 -38.67 -5.29 -7.60
N ILE A 619 -38.53 -4.21 -8.35
CA ILE A 619 -38.79 -4.15 -9.77
C ILE A 619 -37.48 -3.97 -10.53
N ALA A 620 -37.54 -4.14 -11.85
CA ALA A 620 -36.35 -3.98 -12.67
C ALA A 620 -35.86 -2.55 -12.69
N TYR A 621 -34.56 -2.30 -12.48
CA TYR A 621 -34.01 -0.96 -12.64
C TYR A 621 -34.17 -0.50 -14.09
N ASP A 622 -33.68 -1.29 -15.04
CA ASP A 622 -33.88 -1.10 -16.47
C ASP A 622 -35.18 -1.73 -16.94
N LYS A 623 -36.01 -0.94 -17.65
CA LYS A 623 -37.34 -1.40 -18.09
C LYS A 623 -37.18 -2.61 -19.03
N GLY A 624 -37.85 -3.71 -18.70
CA GLY A 624 -37.80 -4.96 -19.47
C GLY A 624 -36.67 -5.91 -19.07
N SER A 625 -35.77 -5.52 -18.16
CA SER A 625 -34.79 -6.44 -17.59
C SER A 625 -35.45 -7.50 -16.72
N VAL A 626 -34.89 -8.71 -16.73
CA VAL A 626 -35.29 -9.81 -15.82
C VAL A 626 -34.76 -9.60 -14.40
N LYS A 627 -33.73 -8.77 -14.23
CA LYS A 627 -33.15 -8.45 -12.91
C LYS A 627 -34.08 -7.50 -12.19
N LYS A 628 -34.57 -7.90 -11.01
CA LYS A 628 -35.39 -7.09 -10.11
C LYS A 628 -34.52 -6.55 -9.00
N ASP A 629 -33.78 -5.50 -9.28
CA ASP A 629 -32.70 -4.98 -8.45
C ASP A 629 -32.96 -3.57 -7.90
N ALA A 630 -34.17 -3.03 -8.06
CA ALA A 630 -34.52 -1.68 -7.61
C ALA A 630 -35.82 -1.61 -6.81
N GLN A 631 -35.77 -0.89 -5.68
CA GLN A 631 -36.94 -0.65 -4.86
C GLN A 631 -37.94 0.26 -5.59
N GLN A 632 -39.20 -0.16 -5.65
CA GLN A 632 -40.28 0.66 -6.19
C GLN A 632 -40.65 1.78 -5.20
N VAL A 633 -40.64 3.04 -5.68
CA VAL A 633 -41.09 4.20 -4.91
C VAL A 633 -42.36 4.78 -5.55
N GLN A 634 -43.52 4.53 -4.94
CA GLN A 634 -44.84 4.84 -5.50
C GLN A 634 -45.30 6.28 -5.15
N ASN A 635 -45.79 7.08 -6.10
CA ASN A 635 -46.53 8.33 -5.83
C ASN A 635 -48.03 8.18 -6.16
N LYS A 636 -48.83 8.99 -5.49
CA LYS A 636 -50.27 9.18 -5.76
C LYS A 636 -50.49 10.38 -6.68
N LYS A 637 -51.30 10.21 -7.73
CA LYS A 637 -51.65 11.30 -8.66
C LYS A 637 -52.59 12.27 -7.97
N VAL A 638 -52.42 13.58 -8.17
CA VAL A 638 -53.35 14.58 -7.63
C VAL A 638 -54.64 14.52 -8.44
N THR A 639 -55.71 13.98 -7.84
CA THR A 639 -57.06 14.03 -8.41
C THR A 639 -57.83 15.16 -7.76
N ILE A 640 -58.05 16.25 -8.51
CA ILE A 640 -59.05 17.23 -8.13
C ILE A 640 -60.40 16.60 -8.48
N PRO A 641 -61.32 16.36 -7.53
CA PRO A 641 -62.66 15.92 -7.89
C PRO A 641 -63.27 17.00 -8.79
N GLN A 642 -63.80 16.61 -9.96
CA GLN A 642 -64.64 17.50 -10.76
C GLN A 642 -65.90 17.83 -9.93
N THR A 643 -65.87 18.92 -9.16
CA THR A 643 -67.06 19.48 -8.51
C THR A 643 -67.86 20.25 -9.56
N GLY A 644 -68.46 19.50 -10.48
CA GLY A 644 -69.22 19.99 -11.63
C GLY A 644 -69.92 18.86 -12.37
N GLY A 645 -70.41 17.85 -11.64
CA GLY A 645 -71.23 16.78 -12.23
C GLY A 645 -72.61 17.29 -12.64
N ILE A 646 -73.38 16.40 -13.27
CA ILE A 646 -74.79 16.59 -13.71
C ILE A 646 -75.67 17.30 -12.66
N GLY A 647 -75.39 17.12 -11.36
CA GLY A 647 -76.12 17.80 -10.28
C GLY A 647 -76.11 19.34 -10.37
N THR A 648 -74.99 19.98 -10.70
CA THR A 648 -74.92 21.45 -10.81
C THR A 648 -75.72 21.98 -12.01
N ILE A 649 -75.73 21.23 -13.12
CA ILE A 649 -76.56 21.55 -14.30
C ILE A 649 -78.04 21.41 -13.93
N PHE A 650 -78.43 20.35 -13.22
CA PHE A 650 -79.81 20.17 -12.74
C PHE A 650 -80.28 21.31 -11.83
N PHE A 651 -79.47 21.71 -10.83
CA PHE A 651 -79.85 22.80 -9.93
C PHE A 651 -79.89 24.16 -10.63
N THR A 652 -79.02 24.41 -11.61
CA THR A 652 -79.05 25.66 -12.39
C THR A 652 -80.28 25.73 -13.30
N ILE A 653 -80.68 24.61 -13.92
CA ILE A 653 -81.90 24.54 -14.75
C ILE A 653 -83.16 24.72 -13.89
N ILE A 654 -83.25 24.07 -12.72
CA ILE A 654 -84.38 24.23 -11.80
C ILE A 654 -84.45 25.68 -11.29
N GLY A 655 -83.32 26.28 -10.91
CA GLY A 655 -83.25 27.67 -10.47
C GLY A 655 -83.70 28.67 -11.54
N LEU A 656 -83.27 28.49 -12.79
CA LEU A 656 -83.72 29.30 -13.93
C LEU A 656 -85.22 29.10 -14.23
N SER A 657 -85.73 27.88 -14.08
CA SER A 657 -87.15 27.57 -14.29
C SER A 657 -88.04 28.22 -13.24
N ILE A 658 -87.60 28.26 -11.98
CA ILE A 658 -88.32 28.96 -10.89
C ILE A 658 -88.30 30.48 -11.13
N MET A 659 -87.19 31.05 -11.57
CA MET A 659 -87.12 32.48 -11.88
C MET A 659 -88.01 32.86 -13.08
N LEU A 660 -88.06 32.04 -14.12
CA LEU A 660 -89.00 32.22 -15.24
C LEU A 660 -90.46 32.12 -14.77
N GLY A 661 -90.78 31.17 -13.90
CA GLY A 661 -92.11 31.04 -13.30
C GLY A 661 -92.52 32.28 -12.47
N ALA A 662 -91.60 32.85 -11.70
CA ALA A 662 -91.85 34.06 -10.92
C ALA A 662 -92.11 35.30 -11.81
N VAL A 663 -91.39 35.44 -12.92
CA VAL A 663 -91.59 36.53 -13.88
C VAL A 663 -92.96 36.44 -14.58
N VAL A 664 -93.41 35.24 -14.93
CA VAL A 664 -94.75 35.02 -15.53
C VAL A 664 -95.86 35.35 -14.52
N ILE A 665 -95.71 34.95 -13.25
CA ILE A 665 -96.68 35.26 -12.19
C ILE A 665 -96.70 36.76 -11.88
N MET A 666 -95.56 37.44 -11.87
CA MET A 666 -95.49 38.90 -11.72
C MET A 666 -96.17 39.64 -12.88
N LYS A 667 -95.98 39.20 -14.13
CA LYS A 667 -96.67 39.79 -15.28
C LYS A 667 -98.18 39.56 -15.26
N LYS A 668 -98.63 38.41 -14.75
CA LYS A 668 -100.07 38.10 -14.64
C LYS A 668 -100.76 38.92 -13.53
N ARG A 669 -100.08 39.24 -12.43
CA ARG A 669 -100.59 40.18 -11.40
C ARG A 669 -100.63 41.63 -11.89
N GLN A 670 -99.70 42.05 -12.74
CA GLN A 670 -99.73 43.40 -13.33
C GLN A 670 -100.82 43.60 -14.40
N SER A 671 -101.43 42.53 -14.93
CA SER A 671 -102.57 42.62 -15.87
C SER A 671 -103.94 42.53 -15.20
N GLU A 672 -104.01 42.24 -13.90
CA GLU A 672 -105.26 42.24 -13.11
C GLU A 672 -105.45 43.55 -12.30
N GLU A 673 -104.44 44.44 -12.27
CA GLU A 673 -104.49 45.76 -11.62
C GLU A 673 -104.35 46.94 -12.63
N ALA A 674 -104.65 46.73 -13.91
CA ALA A 674 -104.70 47.77 -14.94
C ALA A 674 -106.08 47.86 -15.62
#